data_AF-A0A381UX24-F1
#
_entry.id   AF-A0A381UX24-F1
#
_cell.length_a   1.000
_cell.length_b   1.000
_cell.length_c   1.000
_cell.angle_alpha   90.00
_cell.angle_beta   90.00
_cell.angle_gamma   90.00
#
_symmetry.space_group_name_H-M   'P 1'
#
loop_
_entity.id
_entity.type
_entity.pdbx_description
1 polymer ?
#
loop_
_entity_poly.entity_id
_entity_poly.type
_entity_poly.pdbx_seq_one_letter_code
_entity_poly.pdbx_strand_id
1 'polypeptide(L)'
;MDTSFSPIENYPFLSQFLLPEDYENHQEYINELLTQLDEVWQRNKIQSKQTHEYLAARENVFAEVVLQYYQEHYRNLVEESLHTKNSFEILFKNTRLLDSIIQSAFEYAFSDLSILKKRINEDLKKEYQFAKKSLQGKNKKLSHTREEINKLETNNDDPDQRQLYKYYNSIKAELSNEIDQQNERLLKLEEQLPLIPKSELKREFLLNNFVIFARGGYGRAELSFASDKDLGYCLDTQQLNAAEAEICRQFIIHIEHLLRKAGIVTAHQYFEIDEDLSRFKEPSTIHTIPSILESRVLLGSINLANALKRKFFQILPYEAFVLSQIRAYEQREVPELNQMNIKENKGGLRSLQIPLWLAAATFGVFPSQTAEMLSLLIQKRIISPRQGFKLCQALEFFYDLRNFSATAKEFHFDDEARGSGLSDEDLQLNVINDSAERLYLLKKQRFQSIDDFDRYRLQMLNYIQYLSEAILQRLLDRTIVRTFSNFQVIVHLGKRLILEVHALEGLPQVPISLIFNDPCALLELFEYVSLSDYDLSFDLKDEMSELIGVLTPEVIKSNRTKIAKHFSTIMLAPFASNALSIMFEICEPIDEDNLPNTLIGCFIPETNKMRFLLRNLSVHQHTVCIHSLKALDQVQKELYRLKNDYPELHQYLEPKHIIALKWGVLFHDLGKIDPHADHEVSGTSVAVQALEKIGYQDQELFTLVSLLIVHHSTLVQLSKTSAYFDQALQNFFEIADRNLINIILIYLCNISDFSTVNDSNIHSTRGLRSFFDETYRVFAEMRSSKIQGDSMDFINTYLDVKKNDLESDTRIDLLINRSLSENLESVLFTPLKKINPEEMKLLEKSEDELQILWRDLKLGSLDKLGTDQTTDKLIRTIRKSISKKTLELLTERHNPMINWFFAAFPNRFLLSSPPDMLAENLSIFNQLDRPAIVNVITNARGKLNGLLIYVHDQPQIHSRIAYTLKLKHINIESAKINQIQFASGQVAFCYYLKVSVSEEDNVIFPRELENSIKRNNPPPLNLNSQTFLYNTKLHLEYLEDDKKGYIISELNNKSSGDFPLWNSKSLDKTDFSRLDKNFLRIKITAEDAPMVYYKMVNAFDHVNVPIQQAVISTIGHQVIDTFYILPSDHEKIVGSDFEESLKQVLRSPSEI
;
A
#
# COMPACT_ATOMS: atom_id res chain seq x y z
N MET A 1 1.25 -6.84 -43.61
CA MET A 1 -0.15 -7.17 -43.30
C MET A 1 -0.89 -7.02 -44.62
N ASP A 2 -1.14 -8.14 -45.31
CA ASP A 2 -2.03 -8.14 -46.47
C ASP A 2 -3.46 -7.91 -45.97
N THR A 3 -4.04 -6.78 -46.34
CA THR A 3 -5.38 -6.31 -45.93
C THR A 3 -6.48 -6.78 -46.89
N SER A 4 -6.37 -7.98 -47.47
CA SER A 4 -7.42 -8.52 -48.34
C SER A 4 -8.52 -9.20 -47.51
N PHE A 5 -9.35 -8.37 -46.86
CA PHE A 5 -10.62 -8.83 -46.32
C PHE A 5 -11.57 -9.17 -47.45
N SER A 6 -12.52 -10.07 -47.20
CA SER A 6 -13.63 -10.24 -48.14
C SER A 6 -14.37 -8.90 -48.23
N PRO A 7 -14.70 -8.40 -49.44
CA PRO A 7 -15.32 -7.08 -49.58
C PRO A 7 -16.56 -6.97 -48.70
N ILE A 8 -16.70 -5.84 -48.01
CA ILE A 8 -17.92 -5.45 -47.29
C ILE A 8 -19.16 -5.61 -48.18
N GLU A 9 -18.98 -5.51 -49.50
CA GLU A 9 -19.97 -5.77 -50.54
C GLU A 9 -20.73 -7.11 -50.36
N ASN A 10 -20.12 -8.11 -49.71
CA ASN A 10 -20.77 -9.38 -49.38
C ASN A 10 -21.82 -9.28 -48.26
N TYR A 11 -21.84 -8.17 -47.51
CA TYR A 11 -22.74 -7.90 -46.40
C TYR A 11 -23.33 -6.49 -46.48
N PRO A 12 -24.29 -6.23 -47.39
CA PRO A 12 -24.80 -4.87 -47.67
C PRO A 12 -25.33 -4.11 -46.46
N PHE A 13 -25.81 -4.80 -45.41
CA PHE A 13 -26.30 -4.13 -44.21
C PHE A 13 -25.20 -3.39 -43.42
N LEU A 14 -23.92 -3.73 -43.62
CA LEU A 14 -22.79 -3.06 -42.97
C LEU A 14 -22.45 -1.72 -43.63
N SER A 15 -22.88 -1.47 -44.88
CA SER A 15 -22.52 -0.25 -45.62
C SER A 15 -23.04 1.02 -44.95
N GLN A 16 -24.16 0.94 -44.23
CA GLN A 16 -24.75 2.06 -43.48
C GLN A 16 -23.97 2.42 -42.21
N PHE A 17 -23.00 1.58 -41.81
CA PHE A 17 -22.18 1.70 -40.61
C PHE A 17 -20.71 1.95 -40.95
N LEU A 18 -20.41 2.22 -42.22
CA LEU A 18 -19.10 2.63 -42.68
C LEU A 18 -19.14 4.10 -43.04
N LEU A 19 -18.11 4.82 -42.61
CA LEU A 19 -17.88 6.20 -43.00
C LEU A 19 -17.84 6.27 -44.53
N PRO A 20 -18.78 6.97 -45.19
CA PRO A 20 -18.80 7.06 -46.64
C PRO A 20 -17.54 7.72 -47.19
N GLU A 21 -17.06 7.22 -48.33
CA GLU A 21 -16.05 7.88 -49.14
C GLU A 21 -16.67 9.05 -49.89
N ASP A 22 -16.85 10.17 -49.19
CA ASP A 22 -17.36 11.42 -49.74
C ASP A 22 -16.25 12.48 -49.74
N TYR A 23 -15.29 12.29 -50.63
CA TYR A 23 -14.11 13.15 -50.72
C TYR A 23 -14.45 14.57 -51.18
N GLU A 24 -15.46 14.73 -52.04
CA GLU A 24 -15.84 16.03 -52.59
C GLU A 24 -16.46 16.92 -51.50
N ASN A 25 -17.49 16.46 -50.79
CA ASN A 25 -18.11 17.25 -49.71
C ASN A 25 -17.14 17.51 -48.54
N HIS A 26 -16.27 16.55 -48.22
CA HIS A 26 -15.24 16.75 -47.19
C HIS A 26 -14.26 17.85 -47.57
N GLN A 27 -13.87 17.91 -48.84
CA GLN A 27 -12.99 18.96 -49.34
C GLN A 27 -13.68 20.32 -49.40
N GLU A 28 -14.99 20.36 -49.67
CA GLU A 28 -15.79 21.58 -49.60
C GLU A 28 -15.79 22.21 -48.21
N TYR A 29 -16.01 21.44 -47.13
CA TYR A 29 -15.96 21.97 -45.76
C TYR A 29 -14.59 22.56 -45.40
N ILE A 30 -13.50 21.92 -45.84
CA ILE A 30 -12.15 22.43 -45.62
C ILE A 30 -11.95 23.74 -46.39
N ASN A 31 -12.32 23.76 -47.67
CA ASN A 31 -12.17 24.94 -48.50
C ASN A 31 -13.03 26.11 -47.98
N GLU A 32 -14.24 25.84 -47.53
CA GLU A 32 -15.14 26.81 -46.90
C GLU A 32 -14.48 27.42 -45.66
N LEU A 33 -14.04 26.59 -44.71
CA LEU A 33 -13.42 27.06 -43.47
C LEU A 33 -12.12 27.83 -43.74
N LEU A 34 -11.28 27.36 -44.66
CA LEU A 34 -10.07 28.07 -45.07
C LEU A 34 -10.37 29.40 -45.76
N THR A 35 -11.44 29.48 -46.56
CA THR A 35 -11.87 30.74 -47.20
C THR A 35 -12.34 31.75 -46.16
N GLN A 36 -13.18 31.32 -45.21
CA GLN A 36 -13.62 32.17 -44.10
C GLN A 36 -12.43 32.69 -43.27
N LEU A 37 -11.47 31.81 -42.98
CA LEU A 37 -10.22 32.15 -42.28
C LEU A 37 -9.40 33.19 -43.06
N ASP A 38 -9.23 33.04 -44.38
CA ASP A 38 -8.50 34.01 -45.19
C ASP A 38 -9.26 35.34 -45.30
N GLU A 39 -10.58 35.33 -45.50
CA GLU A 39 -11.38 36.56 -45.57
C GLU A 39 -11.28 37.41 -44.29
N VAL A 40 -11.45 36.79 -43.12
CA VAL A 40 -11.34 37.47 -41.83
C VAL A 40 -9.90 37.95 -41.61
N TRP A 41 -8.92 37.13 -41.98
CA TRP A 41 -7.51 37.53 -41.91
C TRP A 41 -7.18 38.73 -42.80
N GLN A 42 -7.64 38.79 -44.05
CA GLN A 42 -7.38 39.93 -44.94
C GLN A 42 -8.01 41.22 -44.41
N ARG A 43 -9.18 41.15 -43.74
CA ARG A 43 -9.83 42.30 -43.10
C ARG A 43 -9.07 42.80 -41.87
N ASN A 44 -8.54 41.87 -41.06
CA ASN A 44 -7.88 42.15 -39.78
C ASN A 44 -6.34 42.15 -39.88
N LYS A 45 -5.80 42.15 -41.10
CA LYS A 45 -4.39 41.96 -41.37
C LYS A 45 -3.55 43.05 -40.72
N ILE A 46 -2.72 42.67 -39.75
CA ILE A 46 -1.79 43.58 -39.10
C ILE A 46 -0.51 43.66 -39.93
N GLN A 47 -0.08 44.86 -40.32
CA GLN A 47 1.25 45.11 -40.90
C GLN A 47 2.33 45.16 -39.80
N SER A 48 2.45 44.10 -38.98
CA SER A 48 3.52 44.02 -37.97
C SER A 48 4.77 43.38 -38.56
N LYS A 49 5.94 43.96 -38.23
CA LYS A 49 7.26 43.35 -38.49
C LYS A 49 7.66 42.34 -37.40
N GLN A 50 6.94 42.27 -36.28
CA GLN A 50 7.24 41.39 -35.17
C GLN A 50 6.55 40.03 -35.35
N THR A 51 7.34 38.95 -35.29
CA THR A 51 6.90 37.55 -35.47
C THR A 51 5.80 37.15 -34.49
N HIS A 52 5.90 37.61 -33.24
CA HIS A 52 5.00 37.25 -32.14
C HIS A 52 3.62 37.88 -32.30
N GLU A 53 3.54 39.18 -32.61
CA GLU A 53 2.28 39.90 -32.81
C GLU A 53 1.52 39.34 -34.02
N TYR A 54 2.23 38.99 -35.09
CA TYR A 54 1.64 38.37 -36.27
C TYR A 54 0.99 37.02 -35.94
N LEU A 55 1.74 36.11 -35.29
CA LEU A 55 1.23 34.79 -34.95
C LEU A 55 0.08 34.87 -33.94
N ALA A 56 0.16 35.77 -32.96
CA ALA A 56 -0.93 35.97 -32.00
C ALA A 56 -2.23 36.45 -32.69
N ALA A 57 -2.12 37.36 -33.66
CA ALA A 57 -3.27 37.82 -34.44
C ALA A 57 -3.87 36.69 -35.30
N ARG A 58 -3.01 35.90 -35.96
CA ARG A 58 -3.41 34.70 -36.72
C ARG A 58 -4.13 33.67 -35.85
N GLU A 59 -3.58 33.38 -34.67
CA GLU A 59 -4.16 32.47 -33.69
C GLU A 59 -5.53 32.94 -33.21
N ASN A 60 -5.72 34.26 -33.00
CA ASN A 60 -7.01 34.82 -32.58
C ASN A 60 -8.06 34.73 -33.69
N VAL A 61 -7.67 35.02 -34.94
CA VAL A 61 -8.57 34.83 -36.11
C VAL A 61 -8.98 33.37 -36.24
N PHE A 62 -8.03 32.45 -36.09
CA PHE A 62 -8.33 31.02 -36.10
C PHE A 62 -9.33 30.64 -35.00
N ALA A 63 -9.06 31.09 -33.77
CA ALA A 63 -9.89 30.79 -32.61
C ALA A 63 -11.33 31.27 -32.80
N GLU A 64 -11.52 32.51 -33.25
CA GLU A 64 -12.85 33.11 -33.44
C GLU A 64 -13.64 32.39 -34.54
N VAL A 65 -13.03 32.23 -35.72
CA VAL A 65 -13.70 31.63 -36.88
C VAL A 65 -14.02 30.16 -36.64
N VAL A 66 -13.07 29.38 -36.11
CA VAL A 66 -13.29 27.94 -35.88
C VAL A 66 -14.26 27.69 -34.73
N LEU A 67 -14.25 28.51 -33.67
CA LEU A 67 -15.22 28.39 -32.60
C LEU A 67 -16.64 28.65 -33.10
N GLN A 68 -16.83 29.72 -33.88
CA GLN A 68 -18.13 30.05 -34.47
C GLN A 68 -18.59 28.94 -35.43
N TYR A 69 -17.71 28.51 -36.34
CA TYR A 69 -17.98 27.43 -37.29
C TYR A 69 -18.37 26.14 -36.58
N TYR A 70 -17.58 25.70 -35.59
CA TYR A 70 -17.87 24.50 -34.83
C TYR A 70 -19.20 24.60 -34.08
N GLN A 71 -19.50 25.73 -33.43
CA GLN A 71 -20.76 25.91 -32.69
C GLN A 71 -21.98 25.91 -33.60
N GLU A 72 -21.90 26.55 -34.77
CA GLU A 72 -22.99 26.57 -35.75
C GLU A 72 -23.28 25.16 -36.28
N HIS A 73 -22.26 24.46 -36.76
CA HIS A 73 -22.42 23.10 -37.26
C HIS A 73 -22.82 22.11 -36.17
N TYR A 74 -22.27 22.25 -34.96
CA TYR A 74 -22.64 21.40 -33.82
C TYR A 74 -24.12 21.55 -33.48
N ARG A 75 -24.66 22.77 -33.41
CA ARG A 75 -26.10 22.99 -33.18
C ARG A 75 -26.96 22.35 -34.27
N ASN A 76 -26.57 22.52 -35.54
CA ASN A 76 -27.29 21.90 -36.66
C ASN A 76 -27.29 20.37 -36.55
N LEU A 77 -26.17 19.76 -36.14
CA LEU A 77 -26.09 18.31 -35.92
C LEU A 77 -26.92 17.84 -34.72
N VAL A 78 -27.01 18.63 -33.65
CA VAL A 78 -27.86 18.34 -32.50
C VAL A 78 -29.33 18.31 -32.91
N GLU A 79 -29.80 19.32 -33.65
CA GLU A 79 -31.16 19.38 -34.17
C GLU A 79 -31.45 18.22 -35.14
N GLU A 80 -30.54 17.96 -36.08
CA GLU A 80 -30.68 16.85 -37.01
C GLU A 80 -30.74 15.49 -36.28
N SER A 81 -30.01 15.35 -35.16
CA SER A 81 -30.00 14.14 -34.36
C SER A 81 -31.36 13.78 -33.76
N LEU A 82 -32.27 14.75 -33.55
CA LEU A 82 -33.63 14.48 -33.07
C LEU A 82 -34.49 13.80 -34.15
N HIS A 83 -34.21 14.07 -35.42
CA HIS A 83 -35.03 13.62 -36.54
C HIS A 83 -34.42 12.45 -37.33
N THR A 84 -33.12 12.19 -37.18
CA THR A 84 -32.48 11.07 -37.87
C THR A 84 -33.08 9.71 -37.44
N LYS A 85 -33.15 8.80 -38.42
CA LYS A 85 -33.53 7.40 -38.22
C LYS A 85 -32.32 6.48 -37.99
N ASN A 86 -31.11 6.99 -38.19
CA ASN A 86 -29.86 6.27 -38.04
C ASN A 86 -28.81 7.19 -37.42
N SER A 87 -28.50 6.96 -36.16
CA SER A 87 -27.51 7.75 -35.41
C SER A 87 -26.11 7.79 -36.04
N PHE A 88 -25.71 6.77 -36.81
CA PHE A 88 -24.40 6.75 -37.46
C PHE A 88 -24.22 7.87 -38.49
N GLU A 89 -25.30 8.35 -39.11
CA GLU A 89 -25.24 9.52 -40.00
C GLU A 89 -24.73 10.76 -39.26
N ILE A 90 -25.19 10.95 -38.01
CA ILE A 90 -24.75 12.03 -37.13
C ILE A 90 -23.31 11.81 -36.66
N LEU A 91 -22.94 10.57 -36.31
CA LEU A 91 -21.55 10.24 -35.93
C LEU A 91 -20.58 10.54 -37.08
N PHE A 92 -20.94 10.19 -38.31
CA PHE A 92 -20.11 10.46 -39.49
C PHE A 92 -19.99 11.94 -39.76
N LYS A 93 -21.09 12.70 -39.74
CA LYS A 93 -21.04 14.15 -39.92
C LYS A 93 -20.22 14.84 -38.84
N ASN A 94 -20.39 14.44 -37.57
CA ASN A 94 -19.59 14.96 -36.46
C ASN A 94 -18.09 14.60 -36.60
N THR A 95 -17.80 13.36 -37.03
CA THR A 95 -16.44 12.93 -37.35
C THR A 95 -15.83 13.78 -38.47
N ARG A 96 -16.58 14.01 -39.56
CA ARG A 96 -16.13 14.82 -40.71
C ARG A 96 -15.93 16.30 -40.37
N LEU A 97 -16.81 16.85 -39.53
CA LEU A 97 -16.65 18.20 -38.98
C LEU A 97 -15.33 18.32 -38.21
N LEU A 98 -15.01 17.34 -37.38
CA LEU A 98 -13.74 17.37 -36.66
C LEU A 98 -12.55 17.12 -37.61
N ASP A 99 -12.65 16.17 -38.54
CA ASP A 99 -11.62 15.91 -39.56
C ASP A 99 -11.30 17.20 -40.34
N SER A 100 -12.31 17.97 -40.76
CA SER A 100 -12.15 19.21 -41.54
C SER A 100 -11.51 20.32 -40.72
N ILE A 101 -11.82 20.43 -39.43
CA ILE A 101 -11.17 21.37 -38.49
C ILE A 101 -9.71 21.00 -38.30
N ILE A 102 -9.38 19.71 -38.08
CA ILE A 102 -7.99 19.26 -37.89
C ILE A 102 -7.16 19.48 -39.16
N GLN A 103 -7.71 19.18 -40.33
CA GLN A 103 -7.03 19.41 -41.61
C GLN A 103 -6.89 20.92 -41.90
N SER A 104 -7.91 21.72 -41.63
CA SER A 104 -7.82 23.19 -41.73
C SER A 104 -6.78 23.77 -40.76
N ALA A 105 -6.67 23.25 -39.54
CA ALA A 105 -5.64 23.65 -38.59
C ALA A 105 -4.23 23.37 -39.12
N PHE A 106 -4.02 22.23 -39.76
CA PHE A 106 -2.76 21.91 -40.43
C PHE A 106 -2.45 22.89 -41.57
N GLU A 107 -3.39 23.13 -42.49
CA GLU A 107 -3.15 24.03 -43.64
C GLU A 107 -2.93 25.48 -43.17
N TYR A 108 -3.69 25.92 -42.17
CA TYR A 108 -3.53 27.23 -41.55
C TYR A 108 -2.16 27.36 -40.89
N ALA A 109 -1.75 26.38 -40.08
CA ALA A 109 -0.41 26.34 -39.49
C ALA A 109 0.70 26.27 -40.55
N PHE A 110 0.48 25.56 -41.66
CA PHE A 110 1.44 25.44 -42.76
C PHE A 110 1.70 26.79 -43.43
N SER A 111 0.65 27.61 -43.61
CA SER A 111 0.81 28.98 -44.10
C SER A 111 1.66 29.85 -43.16
N ASP A 112 1.61 29.57 -41.85
CA ASP A 112 2.39 30.26 -40.82
C ASP A 112 3.83 29.73 -40.70
N LEU A 113 4.18 28.60 -41.35
CA LEU A 113 5.44 27.88 -41.16
C LEU A 113 6.69 28.76 -41.39
N SER A 114 6.64 29.66 -42.38
CA SER A 114 7.77 30.55 -42.68
C SER A 114 8.06 31.54 -41.54
N ILE A 115 7.01 32.01 -40.85
CA ILE A 115 7.10 32.94 -39.73
C ILE A 115 7.38 32.16 -38.43
N LEU A 116 6.73 31.00 -38.27
CA LEU A 116 6.99 30.06 -37.18
C LEU A 116 8.47 29.67 -37.13
N LYS A 117 9.09 29.35 -38.27
CA LYS A 117 10.55 29.08 -38.36
C LYS A 117 11.41 30.25 -37.87
N LYS A 118 11.02 31.50 -38.18
CA LYS A 118 11.75 32.69 -37.68
C LYS A 118 11.64 32.78 -36.17
N ARG A 119 10.44 32.59 -35.61
CA ARG A 119 10.20 32.54 -34.17
C ARG A 119 10.99 31.42 -33.49
N ILE A 120 10.94 30.20 -34.02
CA ILE A 120 11.70 29.05 -33.52
C ILE A 120 13.21 29.39 -33.48
N ASN A 121 13.74 29.97 -34.56
CA ASN A 121 15.14 30.38 -34.59
C ASN A 121 15.47 31.48 -33.58
N GLU A 122 14.58 32.45 -33.36
CA GLU A 122 14.75 33.49 -32.33
C GLU A 122 14.74 32.89 -30.92
N ASP A 123 13.80 31.98 -30.65
CA ASP A 123 13.62 31.37 -29.33
C ASP A 123 14.74 30.37 -29.01
N LEU A 124 15.19 29.55 -29.97
CA LEU A 124 16.36 28.69 -29.79
C LEU A 124 17.65 29.49 -29.66
N LYS A 125 17.78 30.67 -30.29
CA LYS A 125 18.91 31.57 -30.05
C LYS A 125 18.89 32.13 -28.63
N LYS A 126 17.73 32.54 -28.12
CA LYS A 126 17.57 32.98 -26.73
C LYS A 126 17.89 31.83 -25.77
N GLU A 127 17.40 30.62 -26.06
CA GLU A 127 17.69 29.41 -25.30
C GLU A 127 19.19 29.11 -25.29
N TYR A 128 19.86 29.14 -26.45
CA TYR A 128 21.31 28.95 -26.55
C TYR A 128 22.09 30.00 -25.74
N GLN A 129 21.76 31.29 -25.87
CA GLN A 129 22.42 32.35 -25.09
C GLN A 129 22.19 32.20 -23.59
N PHE A 130 20.97 31.84 -23.19
CA PHE A 130 20.62 31.59 -21.80
C PHE A 130 21.34 30.35 -21.25
N ALA A 131 21.30 29.23 -21.96
CA ALA A 131 21.97 27.99 -21.61
C ALA A 131 23.49 28.19 -21.51
N LYS A 132 24.11 28.92 -22.44
CA LYS A 132 25.54 29.27 -22.42
C LYS A 132 25.90 30.14 -21.21
N LYS A 133 25.09 31.15 -20.90
CA LYS A 133 25.29 32.02 -19.72
C LYS A 133 25.07 31.24 -18.41
N SER A 134 24.04 30.41 -18.37
CA SER A 134 23.70 29.54 -17.24
C SER A 134 24.82 28.54 -16.97
N LEU A 135 25.34 27.89 -18.00
CA LEU A 135 26.46 26.97 -17.94
C LEU A 135 27.72 27.64 -17.38
N GLN A 136 28.04 28.88 -17.78
CA GLN A 136 29.15 29.63 -17.17
C GLN A 136 28.93 29.85 -15.67
N GLY A 137 27.69 30.15 -15.26
CA GLY A 137 27.31 30.28 -13.85
C GLY A 137 27.44 28.96 -13.09
N LYS A 138 26.95 27.85 -13.66
CA LYS A 138 27.05 26.52 -13.07
C LYS A 138 28.49 26.02 -12.99
N ASN A 139 29.31 26.27 -14.01
CA ASN A 139 30.75 25.94 -13.98
C ASN A 139 31.51 26.74 -12.92
N LYS A 140 31.17 28.03 -12.70
CA LYS A 140 31.71 28.82 -11.58
C LYS A 140 31.26 28.30 -10.23
N LYS A 141 29.99 27.89 -10.10
CA LYS A 141 29.49 27.23 -8.89
C LYS A 141 30.21 25.92 -8.65
N LEU A 142 30.37 25.08 -9.68
CA LEU A 142 31.08 23.81 -9.60
C LEU A 142 32.56 24.00 -9.24
N SER A 143 33.24 25.01 -9.79
CA SER A 143 34.63 25.32 -9.41
C SER A 143 34.71 25.79 -7.96
N HIS A 144 33.79 26.64 -7.51
CA HIS A 144 33.73 27.07 -6.11
C HIS A 144 33.42 25.90 -5.17
N THR A 145 32.45 25.05 -5.53
CA THR A 145 32.14 23.81 -4.79
C THR A 145 33.36 22.88 -4.73
N ARG A 146 34.14 22.75 -5.82
CA ARG A 146 35.41 21.99 -5.82
C ARG A 146 36.48 22.63 -4.93
N GLU A 147 36.57 23.96 -4.89
CA GLU A 147 37.48 24.67 -3.97
C GLU A 147 37.09 24.46 -2.51
N GLU A 148 35.80 24.53 -2.18
CA GLU A 148 35.30 24.25 -0.83
C GLU A 148 35.53 22.80 -0.42
N ILE A 149 35.32 21.83 -1.33
CA ILE A 149 35.67 20.42 -1.12
C ILE A 149 37.17 20.27 -0.83
N ASN A 150 38.04 20.91 -1.62
CA ASN A 150 39.50 20.83 -1.43
C ASN A 150 39.97 21.46 -0.10
N LYS A 151 39.32 22.54 0.37
CA LYS A 151 39.60 23.15 1.68
C LYS A 151 39.21 22.20 2.83
N LEU A 152 38.10 21.49 2.68
CA LEU A 152 37.61 20.53 3.66
C LEU A 152 38.42 19.22 3.65
N GLU A 153 39.03 18.85 2.52
CA GLU A 153 39.90 17.67 2.38
C GLU A 153 41.22 17.78 3.18
N THR A 154 41.67 19.00 3.51
CA THR A 154 42.91 19.23 4.26
C THR A 154 42.79 19.07 5.78
N ASN A 155 41.59 18.86 6.34
CA ASN A 155 41.37 18.71 7.79
C ASN A 155 40.35 17.58 8.10
N ASN A 156 40.83 16.35 8.22
CA ASN A 156 39.99 15.15 8.24
C ASN A 156 39.38 14.76 9.61
N ASP A 157 39.66 15.51 10.67
CA ASP A 157 39.30 15.14 12.06
C ASP A 157 38.06 15.86 12.63
N ASP A 158 37.42 16.77 11.87
CA ASP A 158 36.25 17.55 12.31
C ASP A 158 34.92 16.99 11.72
N PRO A 159 33.97 16.50 12.54
CA PRO A 159 32.69 15.95 12.09
C PRO A 159 31.79 16.94 11.33
N ASP A 160 31.83 18.23 11.64
CA ASP A 160 31.05 19.26 10.92
C ASP A 160 31.61 19.46 9.51
N GLN A 161 32.93 19.38 9.36
CA GLN A 161 33.58 19.43 8.05
C GLN A 161 33.27 18.19 7.20
N ARG A 162 33.11 17.00 7.81
CA ARG A 162 32.66 15.80 7.08
C ARG A 162 31.23 15.92 6.56
N GLN A 163 30.32 16.53 7.32
CA GLN A 163 28.95 16.79 6.84
C GLN A 163 28.95 17.81 5.69
N LEU A 164 29.70 18.90 5.84
CA LEU A 164 29.90 19.89 4.76
C LEU A 164 30.53 19.25 3.52
N TYR A 165 31.50 18.34 3.68
CA TYR A 165 32.12 17.60 2.57
C TYR A 165 31.11 16.71 1.83
N LYS A 166 30.24 15.98 2.55
CA LYS A 166 29.15 15.20 1.93
C LYS A 166 28.14 16.10 1.22
N TYR A 167 27.75 17.20 1.84
CA TYR A 167 26.84 18.19 1.27
C TYR A 167 27.40 18.78 -0.04
N TYR A 168 28.63 19.28 -0.04
CA TYR A 168 29.26 19.81 -1.25
C TYR A 168 29.50 18.73 -2.32
N ASN A 169 29.77 17.47 -1.95
CA ASN A 169 29.86 16.38 -2.93
C ASN A 169 28.50 16.02 -3.55
N SER A 170 27.40 16.08 -2.81
CA SER A 170 26.05 15.91 -3.37
C SER A 170 25.72 17.02 -4.36
N ILE A 171 25.99 18.28 -4.00
CA ILE A 171 25.84 19.43 -4.89
C ILE A 171 26.74 19.31 -6.11
N LYS A 172 27.98 18.82 -5.95
CA LYS A 172 28.89 18.56 -7.07
C LYS A 172 28.31 17.52 -8.02
N ALA A 173 27.72 16.44 -7.52
CA ALA A 173 27.10 15.40 -8.34
C ALA A 173 25.88 15.93 -9.10
N GLU A 174 24.98 16.64 -8.42
CA GLU A 174 23.81 17.30 -9.05
C GLU A 174 24.24 18.33 -10.10
N LEU A 175 25.14 19.26 -9.74
CA LEU A 175 25.66 20.25 -10.67
C LEU A 175 26.38 19.60 -11.86
N SER A 176 27.10 18.49 -11.66
CA SER A 176 27.78 17.79 -12.75
C SER A 176 26.78 17.19 -13.72
N ASN A 177 25.75 16.48 -13.22
CA ASN A 177 24.69 15.93 -14.06
C ASN A 177 23.92 17.04 -14.80
N GLU A 178 23.58 18.13 -14.12
CA GLU A 178 22.93 19.29 -14.75
C GLU A 178 23.82 19.95 -15.82
N ILE A 179 25.14 20.02 -15.58
CA ILE A 179 26.12 20.55 -16.53
C ILE A 179 26.22 19.62 -17.74
N ASP A 180 26.25 18.30 -17.53
CA ASP A 180 26.31 17.31 -18.61
C ASP A 180 25.06 17.37 -19.49
N GLN A 181 23.86 17.41 -18.89
CA GLN A 181 22.59 17.60 -19.60
C GLN A 181 22.55 18.93 -20.36
N GLN A 182 23.03 20.03 -19.74
CA GLN A 182 23.09 21.33 -20.42
C GLN A 182 24.11 21.36 -21.55
N ASN A 183 25.26 20.70 -21.40
CA ASN A 183 26.26 20.56 -22.46
C ASN A 183 25.69 19.77 -23.64
N GLU A 184 25.01 18.66 -23.37
CA GLU A 184 24.35 17.86 -24.40
C GLU A 184 23.28 18.67 -25.15
N ARG A 185 22.46 19.44 -24.42
CA ARG A 185 21.48 20.35 -25.03
C ARG A 185 22.15 21.47 -25.84
N LEU A 186 23.25 22.05 -25.34
CA LEU A 186 24.00 23.07 -26.06
C LEU A 186 24.61 22.53 -27.36
N LEU A 187 25.17 21.32 -27.34
CA LEU A 187 25.68 20.66 -28.54
C LEU A 187 24.56 20.47 -29.58
N LYS A 188 23.39 19.98 -29.15
CA LYS A 188 22.20 19.86 -30.00
C LYS A 188 21.77 21.21 -30.58
N LEU A 189 21.76 22.28 -29.77
CA LEU A 189 21.42 23.63 -30.23
C LEU A 189 22.46 24.20 -31.21
N GLU A 190 23.76 23.96 -31.00
CA GLU A 190 24.83 24.38 -31.91
C GLU A 190 24.72 23.70 -33.28
N GLU A 191 24.30 22.44 -33.30
CA GLU A 191 24.01 21.69 -34.53
C GLU A 191 22.75 22.20 -35.24
N GLN A 192 21.67 22.47 -34.49
CA GLN A 192 20.37 22.86 -35.04
C GLN A 192 20.33 24.30 -35.59
N LEU A 193 20.89 25.28 -34.85
CA LEU A 193 20.74 26.71 -35.13
C LEU A 193 21.17 27.14 -36.55
N PRO A 194 22.27 26.65 -37.12
CA PRO A 194 22.68 26.99 -38.50
C PRO A 194 21.76 26.38 -39.58
N LEU A 195 21.09 25.27 -39.25
CA LEU A 195 20.29 24.47 -40.20
C LEU A 195 18.84 24.93 -40.27
N ILE A 196 18.26 25.46 -39.18
CA ILE A 196 16.85 25.90 -39.14
C ILE A 196 16.51 26.93 -40.23
N PRO A 197 17.29 28.01 -40.43
CA PRO A 197 17.01 28.97 -41.51
C PRO A 197 17.09 28.34 -42.91
N LYS A 198 17.97 27.34 -43.09
CA LYS A 198 18.26 26.68 -44.37
C LYS A 198 17.27 25.56 -44.72
N SER A 199 16.57 25.01 -43.73
CA SER A 199 15.67 23.86 -43.90
C SER A 199 14.40 24.28 -44.64
N GLU A 200 14.17 23.83 -45.88
CA GLU A 200 12.96 24.16 -46.63
C GLU A 200 11.94 23.01 -46.56
N LEU A 201 10.99 23.13 -45.64
CA LEU A 201 9.95 22.12 -45.42
C LEU A 201 8.75 22.40 -46.34
N LYS A 202 8.68 21.65 -47.44
CA LYS A 202 7.51 21.65 -48.33
C LYS A 202 6.38 20.83 -47.71
N ARG A 203 5.14 21.08 -48.14
CA ARG A 203 3.96 20.33 -47.69
C ARG A 203 4.12 18.81 -47.87
N GLU A 204 4.57 18.36 -49.04
CA GLU A 204 4.81 16.93 -49.30
C GLU A 204 5.87 16.32 -48.38
N PHE A 205 6.91 17.09 -48.05
CA PHE A 205 7.94 16.65 -47.11
C PHE A 205 7.34 16.41 -45.72
N LEU A 206 6.52 17.34 -45.23
CA LEU A 206 5.81 17.18 -43.96
C LEU A 206 4.89 15.96 -43.98
N LEU A 207 4.08 15.79 -45.02
CA LEU A 207 3.16 14.66 -45.15
C LEU A 207 3.87 13.30 -45.25
N ASN A 208 5.13 13.25 -45.70
CA ASN A 208 5.91 12.03 -45.76
C ASN A 208 6.59 11.66 -44.43
N ASN A 209 6.90 12.65 -43.58
CA ASN A 209 7.74 12.47 -42.40
C ASN A 209 6.99 12.60 -41.06
N PHE A 210 5.70 12.93 -41.06
CA PHE A 210 4.88 12.81 -39.85
C PHE A 210 3.43 12.43 -40.20
N VAL A 211 2.67 12.01 -39.20
CA VAL A 211 1.27 11.62 -39.34
C VAL A 211 0.42 12.12 -38.19
N ILE A 212 -0.77 12.61 -38.50
CA ILE A 212 -1.86 12.90 -37.56
C ILE A 212 -2.91 11.79 -37.72
N PHE A 213 -3.28 11.17 -36.61
CA PHE A 213 -4.26 10.08 -36.61
C PHE A 213 -5.27 10.24 -35.47
N ALA A 214 -6.51 9.86 -35.74
CA ALA A 214 -7.57 9.76 -34.73
C ALA A 214 -7.49 8.40 -34.03
N ARG A 215 -7.76 8.38 -32.73
CA ARG A 215 -7.75 7.17 -31.89
C ARG A 215 -9.13 6.92 -31.29
N GLY A 216 -9.34 5.73 -30.71
CA GLY A 216 -10.56 5.42 -29.97
C GLY A 216 -11.83 5.56 -30.83
N GLY A 217 -12.91 6.10 -30.23
CA GLY A 217 -14.17 6.32 -30.95
C GLY A 217 -14.05 7.30 -32.13
N TYR A 218 -13.13 8.27 -32.04
CA TYR A 218 -12.85 9.18 -33.16
C TYR A 218 -12.16 8.47 -34.33
N GLY A 219 -11.20 7.59 -34.02
CA GLY A 219 -10.54 6.71 -34.98
C GLY A 219 -11.56 5.85 -35.73
N ARG A 220 -12.53 5.29 -35.00
CA ARG A 220 -13.59 4.44 -35.56
C ARG A 220 -14.68 5.15 -36.36
N ALA A 221 -14.61 6.48 -36.49
CA ALA A 221 -15.69 7.28 -37.05
C ALA A 221 -17.02 7.11 -36.28
N GLU A 222 -16.92 6.85 -34.98
CA GLU A 222 -18.02 6.69 -34.02
C GLU A 222 -18.01 7.84 -32.99
N LEU A 223 -17.68 9.04 -33.45
CA LEU A 223 -17.51 10.21 -32.59
C LEU A 223 -18.87 10.73 -32.11
N SER A 224 -19.33 10.23 -30.96
CA SER A 224 -20.50 10.77 -30.26
C SER A 224 -20.23 12.15 -29.65
N PHE A 225 -21.27 12.92 -29.34
CA PHE A 225 -21.14 14.21 -28.64
C PHE A 225 -20.54 14.07 -27.23
N ALA A 226 -20.72 12.91 -26.59
CA ALA A 226 -20.13 12.56 -25.29
C ALA A 226 -18.71 11.94 -25.39
N SER A 227 -18.07 11.96 -26.57
CA SER A 227 -16.76 11.34 -26.75
C SER A 227 -15.63 12.35 -26.60
N ASP A 228 -14.53 11.88 -26.00
CA ASP A 228 -13.25 12.57 -26.05
C ASP A 228 -12.74 12.65 -27.50
N LYS A 229 -12.02 13.72 -27.80
CA LYS A 229 -11.42 13.99 -29.12
C LYS A 229 -9.99 13.45 -29.13
N ASP A 230 -9.85 12.13 -29.21
CA ASP A 230 -8.56 11.44 -29.10
C ASP A 230 -7.71 11.60 -30.38
N LEU A 231 -6.58 12.30 -30.26
CA LEU A 231 -5.61 12.50 -31.34
C LEU A 231 -4.28 11.80 -31.06
N GLY A 232 -3.55 11.52 -32.13
CA GLY A 232 -2.21 10.97 -32.10
C GLY A 232 -1.33 11.64 -33.15
N TYR A 233 -0.08 11.90 -32.79
CA TYR A 233 0.96 12.41 -33.68
C TYR A 233 2.12 11.42 -33.67
N CYS A 234 2.68 11.14 -34.85
CA CYS A 234 3.92 10.39 -34.94
C CYS A 234 4.89 11.04 -35.91
N LEU A 235 6.15 11.18 -35.49
CA LEU A 235 7.24 11.78 -36.24
C LEU A 235 8.26 10.72 -36.67
N ASP A 236 8.70 10.77 -37.92
CA ASP A 236 9.78 9.93 -38.46
C ASP A 236 11.15 10.57 -38.19
N THR A 237 11.60 10.48 -36.94
CA THR A 237 12.92 10.97 -36.48
C THR A 237 14.11 10.29 -37.18
N GLN A 238 13.91 9.15 -37.85
CA GLN A 238 14.99 8.45 -38.56
C GLN A 238 15.32 9.09 -39.91
N GLN A 239 14.35 9.77 -40.53
CA GLN A 239 14.51 10.43 -41.83
C GLN A 239 14.78 11.93 -41.72
N LEU A 240 14.66 12.50 -40.52
CA LEU A 240 14.79 13.93 -40.26
C LEU A 240 16.12 14.27 -39.62
N ASN A 241 16.75 15.36 -40.05
CA ASN A 241 17.86 15.93 -39.29
C ASN A 241 17.35 16.64 -38.02
N ALA A 242 18.26 16.95 -37.09
CA ALA A 242 17.91 17.53 -35.80
C ALA A 242 17.12 18.85 -35.90
N ALA A 243 17.37 19.67 -36.93
CA ALA A 243 16.66 20.94 -37.13
C ALA A 243 15.26 20.73 -37.72
N GLU A 244 15.13 19.85 -38.71
CA GLU A 244 13.83 19.50 -39.30
C GLU A 244 12.91 18.84 -38.28
N ALA A 245 13.43 17.93 -37.46
CA ALA A 245 12.68 17.29 -36.37
C ALA A 245 12.16 18.33 -35.37
N GLU A 246 12.99 19.32 -35.01
CA GLU A 246 12.58 20.40 -34.11
C GLU A 246 11.49 21.29 -34.72
N ILE A 247 11.62 21.65 -36.01
CA ILE A 247 10.59 22.43 -36.68
C ILE A 247 9.27 21.65 -36.72
N CYS A 248 9.30 20.33 -36.99
CA CYS A 248 8.11 19.49 -36.99
C CYS A 248 7.47 19.37 -35.60
N ARG A 249 8.26 19.24 -34.52
CA ARG A 249 7.75 19.26 -33.14
C ARG A 249 7.03 20.56 -32.82
N GLN A 250 7.66 21.70 -33.10
CA GLN A 250 7.05 23.01 -32.86
C GLN A 250 5.83 23.26 -33.75
N PHE A 251 5.81 22.70 -34.96
CA PHE A 251 4.67 22.73 -35.85
C PHE A 251 3.46 21.97 -35.28
N ILE A 252 3.68 20.76 -34.74
CA ILE A 252 2.64 19.98 -34.05
C ILE A 252 2.11 20.73 -32.82
N ILE A 253 3.02 21.31 -32.01
CA ILE A 253 2.64 22.13 -30.84
C ILE A 253 1.77 23.33 -31.29
N HIS A 254 2.09 23.95 -32.43
CA HIS A 254 1.32 25.06 -32.96
C HIS A 254 -0.09 24.65 -33.40
N ILE A 255 -0.24 23.50 -34.07
CA ILE A 255 -1.56 22.94 -34.42
C ILE A 255 -2.40 22.72 -33.16
N GLU A 256 -1.85 22.05 -32.15
CA GLU A 256 -2.54 21.81 -30.87
C GLU A 256 -2.87 23.12 -30.13
N HIS A 257 -2.01 24.13 -30.24
CA HIS A 257 -2.28 25.45 -29.68
C HIS A 257 -3.46 26.14 -30.36
N LEU A 258 -3.54 26.09 -31.70
CA LEU A 258 -4.65 26.63 -32.49
C LEU A 258 -5.98 25.96 -32.10
N LEU A 259 -6.00 24.63 -32.05
CA LEU A 259 -7.19 23.86 -31.68
C LEU A 259 -7.66 24.20 -30.26
N ARG A 260 -6.74 24.25 -29.29
CA ARG A 260 -7.07 24.60 -27.90
C ARG A 260 -7.64 26.02 -27.80
N LYS A 261 -7.06 26.99 -28.50
CA LYS A 261 -7.56 28.37 -28.51
C LYS A 261 -8.96 28.48 -29.13
N ALA A 262 -9.26 27.65 -30.13
CA ALA A 262 -10.58 27.54 -30.73
C ALA A 262 -11.60 26.78 -29.86
N GLY A 263 -11.25 26.34 -28.65
CA GLY A 263 -12.13 25.57 -27.77
C GLY A 263 -12.22 24.08 -28.09
N ILE A 264 -11.41 23.58 -29.04
CA ILE A 264 -11.33 22.17 -29.41
C ILE A 264 -10.29 21.47 -28.52
N VAL A 265 -10.73 20.97 -27.37
CA VAL A 265 -9.87 20.22 -26.44
C VAL A 265 -9.68 18.79 -26.92
N THR A 266 -8.42 18.40 -27.16
CA THR A 266 -8.02 17.08 -27.66
C THR A 266 -7.29 16.29 -26.57
N ALA A 267 -7.50 14.97 -26.55
CA ALA A 267 -6.69 14.05 -25.76
C ALA A 267 -5.56 13.50 -26.64
N HIS A 268 -4.54 14.32 -26.90
CA HIS A 268 -3.47 13.98 -27.83
C HIS A 268 -2.35 13.15 -27.20
N GLN A 269 -1.74 12.28 -28.01
CA GLN A 269 -0.50 11.58 -27.69
C GLN A 269 0.54 11.83 -28.78
N TYR A 270 1.80 11.97 -28.38
CA TYR A 270 2.93 12.19 -29.28
C TYR A 270 3.87 11.00 -29.24
N PHE A 271 4.36 10.58 -30.42
CA PHE A 271 5.27 9.47 -30.60
C PHE A 271 6.40 9.83 -31.54
N GLU A 272 7.60 9.36 -31.25
CA GLU A 272 8.72 9.32 -32.19
C GLU A 272 8.98 7.88 -32.62
N ILE A 273 9.24 7.65 -33.91
CA ILE A 273 9.28 6.28 -34.43
C ILE A 273 10.40 5.44 -33.80
N ASP A 274 11.48 6.04 -33.32
CA ASP A 274 12.63 5.40 -32.67
C ASP A 274 12.54 5.34 -31.13
N GLU A 275 11.44 5.84 -30.55
CA GLU A 275 11.21 5.83 -29.11
C GLU A 275 11.08 4.40 -28.53
N ASP A 276 11.54 4.22 -27.28
CA ASP A 276 11.29 3.00 -26.53
C ASP A 276 9.84 2.94 -25.99
N LEU A 277 9.07 2.01 -26.56
CA LEU A 277 7.68 1.76 -26.22
C LEU A 277 7.51 0.70 -25.12
N SER A 278 8.59 0.17 -24.53
CA SER A 278 8.56 -0.89 -23.51
C SER A 278 7.67 -0.55 -22.30
N ARG A 279 7.58 0.73 -21.92
CA ARG A 279 6.69 1.26 -20.87
C ARG A 279 5.20 0.96 -21.06
N PHE A 280 4.76 0.64 -22.28
CA PHE A 280 3.38 0.26 -22.58
C PHE A 280 3.06 -1.22 -22.29
N LYS A 281 4.06 -2.01 -21.88
CA LYS A 281 3.87 -3.42 -21.46
C LYS A 281 3.30 -3.56 -20.05
N GLU A 282 3.35 -2.51 -19.24
CA GLU A 282 2.90 -2.55 -17.86
C GLU A 282 1.37 -2.75 -17.76
N PRO A 283 0.85 -3.49 -16.76
CA PRO A 283 -0.58 -3.71 -16.59
C PRO A 283 -1.42 -2.43 -16.51
N SER A 284 -0.83 -1.32 -16.03
CA SER A 284 -1.48 -0.02 -15.93
C SER A 284 -1.64 0.68 -17.28
N THR A 285 -0.79 0.43 -18.26
CA THR A 285 -0.74 1.16 -19.55
C THR A 285 -1.21 0.32 -20.75
N ILE A 286 -1.28 -1.00 -20.59
CA ILE A 286 -1.67 -1.97 -21.62
C ILE A 286 -3.02 -1.66 -22.31
N HIS A 287 -3.95 -1.04 -21.59
CA HIS A 287 -5.28 -0.68 -22.09
C HIS A 287 -5.29 0.45 -23.13
N THR A 288 -4.16 1.14 -23.32
CA THR A 288 -4.01 2.22 -24.32
C THR A 288 -3.63 1.69 -25.70
N ILE A 289 -3.05 0.49 -25.78
CA ILE A 289 -2.56 -0.09 -27.03
C ILE A 289 -3.70 -0.29 -28.07
N PRO A 290 -4.90 -0.81 -27.71
CA PRO A 290 -5.97 -1.01 -28.68
C PRO A 290 -6.39 0.27 -29.41
N SER A 291 -6.45 1.41 -28.71
CA SER A 291 -6.87 2.68 -29.33
C SER A 291 -5.87 3.22 -30.34
N ILE A 292 -4.59 2.86 -30.20
CA ILE A 292 -3.53 3.17 -31.17
C ILE A 292 -3.59 2.22 -32.37
N LEU A 293 -3.81 0.92 -32.12
CA LEU A 293 -3.87 -0.08 -33.18
C LEU A 293 -5.10 0.10 -34.09
N GLU A 294 -6.25 0.50 -33.55
CA GLU A 294 -7.48 0.82 -34.30
C GLU A 294 -7.49 2.23 -34.92
N SER A 295 -6.38 2.98 -34.82
CA SER A 295 -6.35 4.38 -35.27
C SER A 295 -6.64 4.57 -36.76
N ARG A 296 -7.18 5.75 -37.11
CA ARG A 296 -7.44 6.18 -38.49
C ARG A 296 -6.56 7.37 -38.84
N VAL A 297 -5.84 7.29 -39.96
CA VAL A 297 -5.01 8.39 -40.44
C VAL A 297 -5.91 9.54 -40.89
N LEU A 298 -5.68 10.74 -40.34
CA LEU A 298 -6.36 11.96 -40.75
C LEU A 298 -5.56 12.71 -41.81
N LEU A 299 -4.23 12.75 -41.63
CA LEU A 299 -3.31 13.47 -42.49
C LEU A 299 -1.89 12.92 -42.34
N GLY A 300 -1.12 12.86 -43.43
CA GLY A 300 0.30 12.49 -43.43
C GLY A 300 0.58 11.02 -43.79
N SER A 301 1.69 10.48 -43.29
CA SER A 301 2.26 9.22 -43.79
C SER A 301 1.54 7.98 -43.24
N ILE A 302 0.81 7.30 -44.12
CA ILE A 302 0.16 6.01 -43.82
C ILE A 302 1.20 4.94 -43.49
N ASN A 303 2.35 4.96 -44.15
CA ASN A 303 3.45 4.02 -43.89
C ASN A 303 4.00 4.18 -42.47
N LEU A 304 4.13 5.42 -42.00
CA LEU A 304 4.57 5.72 -40.64
C LEU A 304 3.55 5.25 -39.59
N ALA A 305 2.26 5.53 -39.81
CA ALA A 305 1.20 5.02 -38.94
C ALA A 305 1.21 3.47 -38.87
N ASN A 306 1.38 2.79 -40.01
CA ASN A 306 1.49 1.33 -40.06
C ASN A 306 2.77 0.80 -39.40
N ALA A 307 3.89 1.53 -39.48
CA ALA A 307 5.11 1.20 -38.75
C ALA A 307 4.91 1.30 -37.24
N LEU A 308 4.27 2.40 -36.78
CA LEU A 308 3.92 2.60 -35.37
C LEU A 308 3.00 1.48 -34.86
N LYS A 309 1.92 1.17 -35.59
CA LYS A 309 1.00 0.07 -35.25
C LYS A 309 1.73 -1.27 -35.14
N ARG A 310 2.65 -1.56 -36.05
CA ARG A 310 3.47 -2.80 -35.99
C ARG A 310 4.34 -2.86 -34.73
N LYS A 311 4.99 -1.75 -34.36
CA LYS A 311 5.77 -1.69 -33.12
C LYS A 311 4.90 -1.93 -31.88
N PHE A 312 3.74 -1.28 -31.80
CA PHE A 312 2.78 -1.48 -30.72
C PHE A 312 2.27 -2.92 -30.65
N PHE A 313 1.99 -3.54 -31.81
CA PHE A 313 1.57 -4.93 -31.85
C PHE A 313 2.68 -5.90 -31.41
N GLN A 314 3.94 -5.63 -31.77
CA GLN A 314 5.09 -6.46 -31.36
C GLN A 314 5.36 -6.42 -29.85
N ILE A 315 5.09 -5.30 -29.20
CA ILE A 315 5.29 -5.18 -27.75
C ILE A 315 4.08 -5.62 -26.93
N LEU A 316 2.90 -5.78 -27.55
CA LEU A 316 1.66 -6.15 -26.87
C LEU A 316 1.83 -7.52 -26.19
N PRO A 317 1.82 -7.60 -24.85
CA PRO A 317 1.86 -8.89 -24.17
C PRO A 317 0.47 -9.54 -24.31
N TYR A 318 0.27 -10.25 -25.42
CA TYR A 318 -1.03 -10.71 -25.91
C TYR A 318 -1.89 -11.37 -24.84
N GLU A 319 -1.28 -12.20 -24.01
CA GLU A 319 -1.98 -12.98 -23.00
C GLU A 319 -2.42 -12.15 -21.81
N ALA A 320 -1.50 -11.38 -21.22
CA ALA A 320 -1.80 -10.44 -20.16
C ALA A 320 -2.85 -9.41 -20.63
N PHE A 321 -2.77 -8.99 -21.89
CA PHE A 321 -3.81 -8.18 -22.53
C PHE A 321 -5.16 -8.90 -22.51
N VAL A 322 -5.26 -10.11 -23.07
CA VAL A 322 -6.50 -10.90 -23.12
C VAL A 322 -7.14 -11.03 -21.73
N LEU A 323 -6.36 -11.48 -20.75
CA LEU A 323 -6.83 -11.73 -19.39
C LEU A 323 -7.29 -10.44 -18.68
N SER A 324 -6.54 -9.35 -18.85
CA SER A 324 -6.93 -8.05 -18.31
C SER A 324 -8.27 -7.58 -18.86
N GLN A 325 -8.51 -7.77 -20.17
CA GLN A 325 -9.76 -7.38 -20.81
C GLN A 325 -10.92 -8.28 -20.36
N ILE A 326 -10.71 -9.59 -20.20
CA ILE A 326 -11.74 -10.50 -19.70
C ILE A 326 -12.11 -10.15 -18.27
N ARG A 327 -11.13 -9.90 -17.39
CA ARG A 327 -11.42 -9.48 -16.01
C ARG A 327 -12.20 -8.17 -15.98
N ALA A 328 -11.80 -7.20 -16.80
CA ALA A 328 -12.51 -5.94 -16.96
C ALA A 328 -13.92 -6.09 -17.58
N TYR A 329 -14.19 -7.19 -18.29
CA TYR A 329 -15.52 -7.53 -18.79
C TYR A 329 -16.40 -8.17 -17.69
N GLU A 330 -15.84 -9.13 -16.94
CA GLU A 330 -16.53 -9.85 -15.87
C GLU A 330 -16.95 -8.94 -14.71
N GLN A 331 -16.08 -8.01 -14.33
CA GLN A 331 -16.28 -7.07 -13.21
C GLN A 331 -17.30 -5.96 -13.50
N ARG A 332 -17.82 -5.85 -14.73
CA ARG A 332 -18.80 -4.82 -15.07
C ARG A 332 -20.12 -5.04 -14.34
N GLU A 333 -20.68 -3.93 -13.87
CA GLU A 333 -21.98 -3.91 -13.21
C GLU A 333 -23.09 -4.25 -14.19
N VAL A 334 -24.03 -5.08 -13.71
CA VAL A 334 -25.30 -5.31 -14.38
C VAL A 334 -26.13 -4.04 -14.20
N PRO A 335 -26.70 -3.46 -15.26
CA PRO A 335 -27.50 -2.25 -15.12
C PRO A 335 -28.78 -2.52 -14.32
N GLU A 336 -29.23 -1.52 -13.58
CA GLU A 336 -30.55 -1.55 -12.94
C GLU A 336 -31.65 -1.38 -14.01
N LEU A 337 -32.89 -1.74 -13.66
CA LEU A 337 -34.01 -1.65 -14.59
C LEU A 337 -34.30 -0.19 -14.99
N ASN A 338 -34.30 0.71 -14.01
CA ASN A 338 -34.61 2.14 -14.11
C ASN A 338 -33.38 3.02 -14.35
N GLN A 339 -32.17 2.46 -14.42
CA GLN A 339 -30.96 3.21 -14.65
C GLN A 339 -29.88 2.37 -15.34
N MET A 340 -29.35 2.88 -16.45
CA MET A 340 -28.26 2.25 -17.18
C MET A 340 -27.22 3.28 -17.65
N ASN A 341 -25.96 2.98 -17.40
CA ASN A 341 -24.84 3.58 -18.10
C ASN A 341 -24.63 2.89 -19.46
N ILE A 342 -24.91 3.62 -20.55
CA ILE A 342 -24.87 3.13 -21.94
C ILE A 342 -23.47 2.63 -22.33
N LYS A 343 -22.42 3.19 -21.73
CA LYS A 343 -21.03 2.90 -22.07
C LYS A 343 -20.47 1.76 -21.23
N GLU A 344 -20.61 1.84 -19.91
CA GLU A 344 -19.81 1.03 -18.98
C GLU A 344 -20.54 -0.20 -18.40
N ASN A 345 -21.87 -0.24 -18.34
CA ASN A 345 -22.56 -1.42 -17.80
C ASN A 345 -22.48 -2.65 -18.73
N LYS A 346 -22.83 -3.82 -18.20
CA LYS A 346 -23.06 -5.04 -19.00
C LYS A 346 -24.16 -4.80 -20.02
N GLY A 347 -23.94 -5.25 -21.26
CA GLY A 347 -24.76 -4.90 -22.41
C GLY A 347 -24.51 -3.49 -22.99
N GLY A 348 -23.63 -2.68 -22.38
CA GLY A 348 -23.18 -1.38 -22.88
C GLY A 348 -22.17 -1.44 -24.03
N LEU A 349 -21.82 -0.28 -24.60
CA LEU A 349 -20.87 -0.18 -25.73
C LEU A 349 -19.52 -0.83 -25.44
N ARG A 350 -18.98 -0.65 -24.21
CA ARG A 350 -17.69 -1.24 -23.83
C ARG A 350 -17.75 -2.77 -23.69
N SER A 351 -18.93 -3.30 -23.38
CA SER A 351 -19.18 -4.75 -23.38
C SER A 351 -19.02 -5.35 -24.78
N LEU A 352 -19.25 -4.60 -25.86
CA LEU A 352 -18.93 -5.05 -27.21
C LEU A 352 -17.47 -4.80 -27.60
N GLN A 353 -16.95 -3.62 -27.27
CA GLN A 353 -15.59 -3.21 -27.66
C GLN A 353 -14.52 -4.17 -27.14
N ILE A 354 -14.66 -4.70 -25.92
CA ILE A 354 -13.72 -5.67 -25.36
C ILE A 354 -13.57 -6.92 -26.26
N PRO A 355 -14.64 -7.68 -26.56
CA PRO A 355 -14.56 -8.80 -27.51
C PRO A 355 -14.02 -8.41 -28.89
N LEU A 356 -14.32 -7.21 -29.40
CA LEU A 356 -13.80 -6.73 -30.68
C LEU A 356 -12.28 -6.49 -30.63
N TRP A 357 -11.76 -5.88 -29.56
CA TRP A 357 -10.32 -5.70 -29.37
C TRP A 357 -9.60 -7.04 -29.22
N LEU A 358 -10.20 -7.99 -28.50
CA LEU A 358 -9.65 -9.34 -28.39
C LEU A 358 -9.64 -10.05 -29.74
N ALA A 359 -10.69 -9.94 -30.53
CA ALA A 359 -10.72 -10.46 -31.90
C ALA A 359 -9.61 -9.83 -32.75
N ALA A 360 -9.45 -8.50 -32.67
CA ALA A 360 -8.44 -7.76 -33.41
C ALA A 360 -7.03 -8.29 -33.11
N ALA A 361 -6.71 -8.39 -31.81
CA ALA A 361 -5.45 -8.94 -31.35
C ALA A 361 -5.27 -10.40 -31.77
N THR A 362 -6.32 -11.23 -31.65
CA THR A 362 -6.29 -12.66 -31.99
C THR A 362 -5.97 -12.89 -33.46
N PHE A 363 -6.54 -12.07 -34.33
CA PHE A 363 -6.34 -12.18 -35.77
C PHE A 363 -5.17 -11.34 -36.29
N GLY A 364 -4.52 -10.55 -35.43
CA GLY A 364 -3.44 -9.63 -35.82
C GLY A 364 -3.92 -8.54 -36.79
N VAL A 365 -5.20 -8.19 -36.73
CA VAL A 365 -5.88 -7.26 -37.64
C VAL A 365 -6.63 -6.23 -36.83
N PHE A 366 -6.34 -4.95 -37.05
CA PHE A 366 -6.99 -3.84 -36.35
C PHE A 366 -7.62 -2.89 -37.39
N PRO A 367 -8.82 -3.23 -37.89
CA PRO A 367 -9.59 -2.34 -38.74
C PRO A 367 -9.88 -1.05 -38.01
N SER A 368 -9.96 0.04 -38.77
CA SER A 368 -10.23 1.33 -38.18
C SER A 368 -11.69 1.46 -37.80
N GLN A 369 -12.64 0.76 -38.43
CA GLN A 369 -14.07 0.90 -38.13
C GLN A 369 -14.71 -0.39 -37.59
N THR A 370 -15.73 -0.26 -36.72
CA THR A 370 -16.42 -1.41 -36.14
C THR A 370 -17.11 -2.28 -37.20
N ALA A 371 -17.68 -1.68 -38.25
CA ALA A 371 -18.30 -2.44 -39.33
C ALA A 371 -17.31 -3.37 -40.06
N GLU A 372 -16.08 -2.93 -40.26
CA GLU A 372 -15.00 -3.78 -40.82
C GLU A 372 -14.66 -4.93 -39.88
N MET A 373 -14.62 -4.67 -38.56
CA MET A 373 -14.42 -5.71 -37.56
C MET A 373 -15.55 -6.75 -37.57
N LEU A 374 -16.81 -6.31 -37.69
CA LEU A 374 -17.95 -7.21 -37.80
C LEU A 374 -17.86 -8.06 -39.08
N SER A 375 -17.44 -7.48 -40.20
CA SER A 375 -17.17 -8.22 -41.44
C SER A 375 -16.11 -9.31 -41.23
N LEU A 376 -15.01 -8.99 -40.55
CA LEU A 376 -13.96 -9.95 -40.17
C LEU A 376 -14.52 -11.07 -39.30
N LEU A 377 -15.32 -10.75 -38.28
CA LEU A 377 -15.93 -11.77 -37.41
C LEU A 377 -16.87 -12.71 -38.16
N ILE A 378 -17.64 -12.19 -39.13
CA ILE A 378 -18.50 -13.00 -40.00
C ILE A 378 -17.64 -13.91 -40.89
N GLN A 379 -16.60 -13.37 -41.51
CA GLN A 379 -15.67 -14.13 -42.34
C GLN A 379 -14.98 -15.26 -41.56
N LYS A 380 -14.59 -14.99 -40.31
CA LYS A 380 -13.99 -15.98 -39.41
C LYS A 380 -15.02 -16.90 -38.76
N ARG A 381 -16.30 -16.80 -39.16
CA ARG A 381 -17.45 -17.57 -38.63
C ARG A 381 -17.61 -17.48 -37.11
N ILE A 382 -17.11 -16.39 -36.51
CA ILE A 382 -17.29 -16.10 -35.08
C ILE A 382 -18.71 -15.62 -34.82
N ILE A 383 -19.34 -14.92 -35.76
CA ILE A 383 -20.77 -14.58 -35.73
C ILE A 383 -21.41 -14.85 -37.10
N SER A 384 -22.72 -15.04 -37.12
CA SER A 384 -23.48 -15.08 -38.38
C SER A 384 -23.80 -13.68 -38.89
N PRO A 385 -24.10 -13.50 -40.19
CA PRO A 385 -24.57 -12.21 -40.72
C PRO A 385 -25.79 -11.65 -39.99
N ARG A 386 -26.72 -12.51 -39.57
CA ARG A 386 -27.89 -12.12 -38.77
C ARG A 386 -27.51 -11.59 -37.38
N GLN A 387 -26.49 -12.16 -36.76
CA GLN A 387 -25.95 -11.68 -35.48
C GLN A 387 -25.23 -10.34 -35.66
N GLY A 388 -24.45 -10.18 -36.75
CA GLY A 388 -23.85 -8.90 -37.12
C GLY A 388 -24.91 -7.80 -37.30
N PHE A 389 -26.00 -8.09 -38.00
CA PHE A 389 -27.10 -7.15 -38.18
C PHE A 389 -27.74 -6.72 -36.84
N LYS A 390 -27.96 -7.66 -35.91
CA LYS A 390 -28.48 -7.35 -34.56
C LYS A 390 -27.54 -6.42 -33.79
N LEU A 391 -26.22 -6.62 -33.88
CA LEU A 391 -25.25 -5.72 -33.27
C LEU A 391 -25.28 -4.33 -33.88
N CYS A 392 -25.41 -4.24 -35.21
CA CYS A 392 -25.58 -2.96 -35.89
C CYS A 392 -26.83 -2.20 -35.40
N GLN A 393 -27.97 -2.88 -35.24
CA GLN A 393 -29.18 -2.28 -34.67
C GLN A 393 -28.96 -1.78 -33.24
N ALA A 394 -28.28 -2.57 -32.40
CA ALA A 394 -28.02 -2.19 -31.03
C ALA A 394 -27.03 -1.02 -30.92
N LEU A 395 -25.97 -1.02 -31.75
CA LEU A 395 -25.00 0.07 -31.84
C LEU A 395 -25.65 1.37 -32.29
N GLU A 396 -26.50 1.33 -33.33
CA GLU A 396 -27.26 2.50 -33.78
C GLU A 396 -28.07 3.07 -32.61
N PHE A 397 -28.84 2.24 -31.92
CA PHE A 397 -29.68 2.72 -30.84
C PHE A 397 -28.87 3.25 -29.65
N PHE A 398 -27.77 2.59 -29.29
CA PHE A 398 -26.95 3.01 -28.14
C PHE A 398 -26.19 4.30 -28.43
N TYR A 399 -25.72 4.51 -29.65
CA TYR A 399 -25.14 5.79 -30.05
C TYR A 399 -26.19 6.91 -30.14
N ASP A 400 -27.44 6.59 -30.51
CA ASP A 400 -28.57 7.53 -30.46
C ASP A 400 -28.82 8.01 -29.03
N LEU A 401 -28.98 7.06 -28.09
CA LEU A 401 -29.15 7.36 -26.67
C LEU A 401 -27.96 8.12 -26.09
N ARG A 402 -26.74 7.76 -26.51
CA ARG A 402 -25.53 8.42 -26.02
C ARG A 402 -25.43 9.86 -26.49
N ASN A 403 -25.71 10.13 -27.78
CA ASN A 403 -25.79 11.48 -28.32
C ASN A 403 -26.89 12.29 -27.62
N PHE A 404 -28.07 11.71 -27.46
CA PHE A 404 -29.19 12.36 -26.78
C PHE A 404 -28.84 12.71 -25.33
N SER A 405 -28.26 11.78 -24.56
CA SER A 405 -27.86 12.04 -23.16
C SER A 405 -26.81 13.16 -23.06
N ALA A 406 -25.97 13.33 -24.09
CA ALA A 406 -24.95 14.36 -24.13
C ALA A 406 -25.52 15.76 -24.33
N THR A 407 -26.61 15.87 -25.09
CA THR A 407 -27.25 17.13 -25.47
C THR A 407 -28.49 17.43 -24.62
N ALA A 408 -28.97 16.45 -23.84
CA ALA A 408 -30.20 16.52 -23.06
C ALA A 408 -30.30 17.79 -22.21
N LYS A 409 -29.29 18.06 -21.38
CA LYS A 409 -29.30 19.18 -20.42
C LYS A 409 -29.19 20.55 -21.10
N GLU A 410 -28.35 20.67 -22.13
CA GLU A 410 -28.03 21.96 -22.74
C GLU A 410 -29.00 22.36 -23.86
N PHE A 411 -29.49 21.39 -24.65
CA PHE A 411 -30.29 21.65 -25.86
C PHE A 411 -31.75 21.21 -25.77
N HIS A 412 -32.07 20.21 -24.95
CA HIS A 412 -33.39 19.57 -24.97
C HIS A 412 -34.23 19.85 -23.72
N PHE A 413 -33.62 20.35 -22.63
CA PHE A 413 -34.31 20.66 -21.39
C PHE A 413 -34.89 22.09 -21.41
N ASP A 414 -36.08 22.22 -22.01
CA ASP A 414 -36.82 23.49 -22.12
C ASP A 414 -38.02 23.58 -21.15
N ASP A 415 -38.82 24.64 -21.27
CA ASP A 415 -39.97 24.87 -20.38
C ASP A 415 -41.06 23.79 -20.53
N GLU A 416 -41.16 23.15 -21.69
CA GLU A 416 -42.05 22.00 -21.91
C GLU A 416 -41.58 20.79 -21.09
N ALA A 417 -40.27 20.50 -21.11
CA ALA A 417 -39.68 19.45 -20.27
C ALA A 417 -39.91 19.73 -18.77
N ARG A 418 -39.71 20.97 -18.30
CA ARG A 418 -40.00 21.36 -16.91
C ARG A 418 -41.48 21.19 -16.56
N GLY A 419 -42.38 21.59 -17.47
CA GLY A 419 -43.83 21.45 -17.32
C GLY A 419 -44.30 19.99 -17.21
N SER A 420 -43.52 19.05 -17.74
CA SER A 420 -43.77 17.60 -17.62
C SER A 420 -43.29 16.98 -16.29
N GLY A 421 -42.69 17.78 -15.40
CA GLY A 421 -42.22 17.33 -14.08
C GLY A 421 -40.79 16.78 -14.06
N LEU A 422 -39.98 17.07 -15.08
CA LEU A 422 -38.58 16.65 -15.16
C LEU A 422 -37.65 17.62 -14.42
N SER A 423 -36.67 17.07 -13.70
CA SER A 423 -35.59 17.82 -13.06
C SER A 423 -34.31 17.76 -13.90
N ASP A 424 -33.55 18.86 -13.95
CA ASP A 424 -32.24 18.90 -14.64
C ASP A 424 -31.11 18.24 -13.82
N GLU A 425 -31.34 18.00 -12.53
CA GLU A 425 -30.41 17.30 -11.63
C GLU A 425 -30.36 15.79 -11.95
N ASP A 426 -31.43 15.24 -12.54
CA ASP A 426 -31.53 13.82 -12.89
C ASP A 426 -30.86 13.48 -14.22
N LEU A 427 -30.58 14.47 -15.08
CA LEU A 427 -30.00 14.25 -16.42
C LEU A 427 -28.48 14.13 -16.34
N GLN A 428 -27.97 12.94 -16.65
CA GLN A 428 -26.54 12.64 -16.55
C GLN A 428 -25.98 12.11 -17.87
N LEU A 429 -24.72 12.45 -18.14
CA LEU A 429 -23.99 12.06 -19.35
C LEU A 429 -23.82 10.53 -19.41
N ASN A 430 -24.12 9.91 -20.57
CA ASN A 430 -24.08 8.46 -20.79
C ASN A 430 -25.04 7.63 -19.92
N VAL A 431 -25.95 8.26 -19.18
CA VAL A 431 -26.91 7.56 -18.31
C VAL A 431 -28.31 7.75 -18.86
N ILE A 432 -29.06 6.65 -18.93
CA ILE A 432 -30.49 6.64 -19.21
C ILE A 432 -31.18 6.16 -17.95
N ASN A 433 -31.99 7.06 -17.38
CA ASN A 433 -32.88 6.82 -16.26
C ASN A 433 -34.29 7.31 -16.60
N ASP A 434 -35.27 7.07 -15.73
CA ASP A 434 -36.68 7.44 -15.96
C ASP A 434 -36.86 8.90 -16.47
N SER A 435 -36.08 9.85 -15.95
CA SER A 435 -36.13 11.26 -16.37
C SER A 435 -35.60 11.45 -17.80
N ALA A 436 -34.46 10.85 -18.13
CA ALA A 436 -33.89 10.90 -19.48
C ALA A 436 -34.78 10.18 -20.51
N GLU A 437 -35.42 9.08 -20.12
CA GLU A 437 -36.34 8.31 -20.98
C GLU A 437 -37.60 9.12 -21.34
N ARG A 438 -38.21 9.77 -20.34
CA ARG A 438 -39.35 10.67 -20.57
C ARG A 438 -38.97 11.85 -21.44
N LEU A 439 -37.80 12.44 -21.22
CA LEU A 439 -37.30 13.52 -22.07
C LEU A 439 -37.07 13.04 -23.51
N TYR A 440 -36.51 11.82 -23.68
CA TYR A 440 -36.33 11.20 -24.99
C TYR A 440 -37.65 11.02 -25.71
N LEU A 441 -38.69 10.49 -25.04
CA LEU A 441 -40.03 10.34 -25.64
C LEU A 441 -40.68 11.69 -25.99
N LEU A 442 -40.46 12.72 -25.16
CA LEU A 442 -40.98 14.07 -25.39
C LEU A 442 -40.36 14.70 -26.65
N LYS A 443 -39.04 14.60 -26.80
CA LYS A 443 -38.30 15.28 -27.88
C LYS A 443 -38.13 14.44 -29.13
N LYS A 444 -38.11 13.11 -29.01
CA LYS A 444 -37.86 12.17 -30.10
C LYS A 444 -38.98 11.12 -30.17
N GLN A 445 -39.86 11.28 -31.16
CA GLN A 445 -41.01 10.40 -31.39
C GLN A 445 -40.64 9.07 -32.08
N ARG A 446 -39.57 8.40 -31.62
CA ARG A 446 -39.17 7.07 -32.11
C ARG A 446 -40.05 5.96 -31.52
N PHE A 447 -40.57 6.17 -30.31
CA PHE A 447 -41.44 5.25 -29.58
C PHE A 447 -42.71 5.96 -29.11
N GLN A 448 -43.80 5.22 -28.95
CA GLN A 448 -45.09 5.76 -28.54
C GLN A 448 -45.28 5.77 -27.01
N SER A 449 -44.59 4.88 -26.31
CA SER A 449 -44.72 4.68 -24.87
C SER A 449 -43.36 4.34 -24.23
N ILE A 450 -43.27 4.52 -22.91
CA ILE A 450 -42.11 4.08 -22.11
C ILE A 450 -41.92 2.56 -22.25
N ASP A 451 -43.00 1.78 -22.19
CA ASP A 451 -42.94 0.32 -22.36
C ASP A 451 -42.34 -0.11 -23.71
N ASP A 452 -42.65 0.61 -24.80
CA ASP A 452 -42.05 0.34 -26.12
C ASP A 452 -40.56 0.64 -26.14
N PHE A 453 -40.17 1.77 -25.57
CA PHE A 453 -38.78 2.18 -25.43
C PHE A 453 -38.00 1.14 -24.60
N ASP A 454 -38.51 0.74 -23.44
CA ASP A 454 -37.86 -0.20 -22.54
C ASP A 454 -37.75 -1.59 -23.14
N ARG A 455 -38.80 -2.10 -23.80
CA ARG A 455 -38.72 -3.38 -24.52
C ARG A 455 -37.63 -3.36 -25.57
N TYR A 456 -37.54 -2.26 -26.33
CA TYR A 456 -36.51 -2.11 -27.36
C TYR A 456 -35.11 -1.97 -26.75
N ARG A 457 -34.96 -1.13 -25.72
CA ARG A 457 -33.70 -0.92 -24.97
C ARG A 457 -33.18 -2.23 -24.39
N LEU A 458 -34.01 -2.96 -23.64
CA LEU A 458 -33.65 -4.25 -23.05
C LEU A 458 -33.31 -5.29 -24.13
N GLN A 459 -34.00 -5.26 -25.28
CA GLN A 459 -33.67 -6.14 -26.40
C GLN A 459 -32.29 -5.82 -27.00
N MET A 460 -31.97 -4.53 -27.22
CA MET A 460 -30.66 -4.11 -27.74
C MET A 460 -29.52 -4.39 -26.75
N LEU A 461 -29.76 -4.13 -25.46
CA LEU A 461 -28.87 -4.49 -24.36
C LEU A 461 -28.57 -6.00 -24.38
N ASN A 462 -29.61 -6.83 -24.46
CA ASN A 462 -29.47 -8.28 -24.55
C ASN A 462 -28.72 -8.71 -25.82
N TYR A 463 -28.94 -8.06 -26.97
CA TYR A 463 -28.18 -8.35 -28.19
C TYR A 463 -26.70 -8.09 -28.01
N ILE A 464 -26.32 -6.94 -27.43
CA ILE A 464 -24.91 -6.66 -27.12
C ILE A 464 -24.39 -7.70 -26.14
N GLN A 465 -25.08 -7.93 -25.01
CA GLN A 465 -24.60 -8.83 -23.97
C GLN A 465 -24.41 -10.26 -24.48
N TYR A 466 -25.45 -10.90 -25.03
CA TYR A 466 -25.39 -12.29 -25.48
C TYR A 466 -24.40 -12.49 -26.63
N LEU A 467 -24.29 -11.52 -27.54
CA LEU A 467 -23.35 -11.65 -28.67
C LEU A 467 -21.92 -11.35 -28.26
N SER A 468 -21.69 -10.42 -27.33
CA SER A 468 -20.38 -10.22 -26.71
C SER A 468 -19.92 -11.48 -26.00
N GLU A 469 -20.77 -12.10 -25.19
CA GLU A 469 -20.47 -13.38 -24.52
C GLU A 469 -20.19 -14.48 -25.54
N ALA A 470 -21.01 -14.60 -26.59
CA ALA A 470 -20.81 -15.60 -27.63
C ALA A 470 -19.50 -15.37 -28.44
N ILE A 471 -19.16 -14.11 -28.74
CA ILE A 471 -17.88 -13.76 -29.38
C ILE A 471 -16.73 -14.13 -28.46
N LEU A 472 -16.78 -13.74 -27.20
CA LEU A 472 -15.77 -14.08 -26.20
C LEU A 472 -15.62 -15.59 -26.08
N GLN A 473 -16.70 -16.33 -25.86
CA GLN A 473 -16.67 -17.78 -25.79
C GLN A 473 -15.99 -18.38 -27.03
N ARG A 474 -16.37 -17.99 -28.25
CA ARG A 474 -15.78 -18.52 -29.49
C ARG A 474 -14.33 -18.11 -29.75
N LEU A 475 -13.92 -16.93 -29.29
CA LEU A 475 -12.53 -16.48 -29.38
C LEU A 475 -11.66 -17.19 -28.35
N LEU A 476 -12.21 -17.42 -27.17
CA LEU A 476 -11.51 -17.90 -26.02
C LEU A 476 -11.56 -19.42 -25.86
N ASP A 477 -12.45 -20.12 -26.57
CA ASP A 477 -12.49 -21.58 -26.79
C ASP A 477 -11.33 -22.06 -27.69
N ARG A 478 -10.20 -21.37 -27.60
CA ARG A 478 -8.97 -21.64 -28.34
C ARG A 478 -7.87 -21.99 -27.37
N THR A 479 -7.06 -22.92 -27.82
CA THR A 479 -5.80 -23.28 -27.18
C THR A 479 -4.65 -22.50 -27.81
N ILE A 480 -3.77 -21.95 -26.98
CA ILE A 480 -2.51 -21.32 -27.39
C ILE A 480 -1.37 -22.19 -26.92
N VAL A 481 -0.38 -22.40 -27.79
CA VAL A 481 0.86 -23.06 -27.40
C VAL A 481 1.88 -22.01 -26.95
N ARG A 482 2.40 -22.14 -25.74
CA ARG A 482 3.50 -21.36 -25.18
C ARG A 482 4.74 -22.21 -25.09
N THR A 483 5.82 -21.74 -25.68
CA THR A 483 7.11 -22.45 -25.65
C THR A 483 7.99 -21.85 -24.56
N PHE A 484 8.43 -22.71 -23.65
CA PHE A 484 9.41 -22.45 -22.60
C PHE A 484 10.74 -23.09 -22.95
N SER A 485 11.73 -22.92 -22.08
CA SER A 485 13.10 -23.39 -22.23
C SER A 485 13.19 -24.87 -22.63
N ASN A 486 12.35 -25.72 -22.01
CA ASN A 486 12.40 -27.17 -22.14
C ASN A 486 11.06 -27.82 -22.52
N PHE A 487 9.96 -27.07 -22.53
CA PHE A 487 8.61 -27.62 -22.69
C PHE A 487 7.67 -26.63 -23.38
N GLN A 488 6.52 -27.12 -23.83
CA GLN A 488 5.44 -26.34 -24.40
C GLN A 488 4.18 -26.50 -23.56
N VAL A 489 3.36 -25.46 -23.50
CA VAL A 489 2.14 -25.44 -22.69
C VAL A 489 0.96 -25.04 -23.56
N ILE A 490 -0.10 -25.82 -23.52
CA ILE A 490 -1.35 -25.56 -24.24
C ILE A 490 -2.33 -24.90 -23.29
N VAL A 491 -2.59 -23.61 -23.48
CA VAL A 491 -3.50 -22.81 -22.62
C VAL A 491 -4.82 -22.49 -23.31
N HIS A 492 -5.92 -22.77 -22.63
CA HIS A 492 -7.27 -22.38 -22.98
C HIS A 492 -7.59 -21.03 -22.34
N LEU A 493 -7.62 -19.99 -23.18
CA LEU A 493 -7.85 -18.61 -22.75
C LEU A 493 -9.17 -18.40 -21.99
N GLY A 494 -10.26 -19.03 -22.45
CA GLY A 494 -11.60 -18.74 -21.96
C GLY A 494 -11.92 -19.27 -20.59
N LYS A 495 -11.47 -20.49 -20.32
CA LYS A 495 -11.54 -21.06 -18.98
C LYS A 495 -10.41 -20.56 -18.09
N ARG A 496 -9.46 -19.79 -18.66
CA ARG A 496 -8.15 -19.50 -18.06
C ARG A 496 -7.52 -20.79 -17.55
N LEU A 497 -7.54 -21.85 -18.36
CA LEU A 497 -6.98 -23.15 -17.97
C LEU A 497 -5.77 -23.49 -18.82
N ILE A 498 -4.73 -23.98 -18.20
CA ILE A 498 -3.72 -24.77 -18.88
C ILE A 498 -4.28 -26.19 -19.04
N LEU A 499 -4.36 -26.67 -20.28
CA LEU A 499 -4.94 -27.97 -20.61
C LEU A 499 -3.89 -29.06 -20.66
N GLU A 500 -2.76 -28.81 -21.34
CA GLU A 500 -1.73 -29.82 -21.58
C GLU A 500 -0.33 -29.21 -21.50
N VAL A 501 0.67 -30.02 -21.14
CA VAL A 501 2.09 -29.65 -21.15
C VAL A 501 2.87 -30.72 -21.91
N HIS A 502 3.61 -30.33 -22.95
CA HIS A 502 4.36 -31.24 -23.83
C HIS A 502 5.87 -30.97 -23.77
N ALA A 503 6.69 -31.96 -24.09
CA ALA A 503 8.12 -31.74 -24.38
C ALA A 503 8.30 -31.00 -25.72
N LEU A 504 9.45 -30.34 -25.94
CA LEU A 504 9.78 -29.68 -27.21
C LEU A 504 9.74 -30.66 -28.41
N GLU A 505 9.28 -30.18 -29.58
CA GLU A 505 9.04 -30.97 -30.80
C GLU A 505 10.08 -32.08 -31.07
N GLY A 506 9.62 -33.34 -31.17
CA GLY A 506 10.44 -34.49 -31.58
C GLY A 506 10.42 -35.70 -30.65
N LEU A 507 9.77 -35.63 -29.49
CA LEU A 507 9.61 -36.75 -28.57
C LEU A 507 8.13 -37.21 -28.53
N PRO A 508 7.84 -38.54 -28.48
CA PRO A 508 6.47 -39.03 -28.22
C PRO A 508 5.97 -38.47 -26.88
N GLN A 509 4.65 -38.45 -26.62
CA GLN A 509 4.07 -38.02 -25.33
C GLN A 509 4.90 -38.58 -24.16
N VAL A 510 5.71 -37.71 -23.56
CA VAL A 510 6.60 -38.06 -22.46
C VAL A 510 5.82 -37.77 -21.19
N PRO A 511 5.79 -38.69 -20.20
CA PRO A 511 5.22 -38.43 -18.89
C PRO A 511 5.66 -37.08 -18.31
N ILE A 512 4.73 -36.36 -17.67
CA ILE A 512 4.97 -35.05 -17.04
C ILE A 512 6.16 -35.10 -16.05
N SER A 513 6.34 -36.23 -15.36
CA SER A 513 7.50 -36.57 -14.51
C SER A 513 8.87 -36.48 -15.20
N LEU A 514 8.94 -36.73 -16.50
CA LEU A 514 10.17 -36.62 -17.29
C LEU A 514 10.35 -35.22 -17.90
N ILE A 515 9.25 -34.47 -18.09
CA ILE A 515 9.29 -33.06 -18.52
C ILE A 515 9.80 -32.18 -17.37
N PHE A 516 9.30 -32.40 -16.16
CA PHE A 516 9.64 -31.65 -14.95
C PHE A 516 10.51 -32.48 -13.98
N ASN A 517 11.53 -33.16 -14.50
CA ASN A 517 12.56 -33.79 -13.67
C ASN A 517 13.50 -32.75 -13.01
N ASP A 518 13.54 -31.53 -13.54
CA ASP A 518 14.21 -30.37 -12.97
C ASP A 518 13.18 -29.46 -12.28
N PRO A 519 13.27 -29.23 -10.96
CA PRO A 519 12.37 -28.32 -10.25
C PRO A 519 12.41 -26.89 -10.80
N CYS A 520 13.49 -26.45 -11.46
CA CYS A 520 13.56 -25.10 -12.03
C CYS A 520 12.61 -24.94 -13.21
N ALA A 521 12.55 -25.93 -14.12
CA ALA A 521 11.63 -25.90 -15.25
C ALA A 521 10.16 -25.90 -14.81
N LEU A 522 9.86 -26.63 -13.72
CA LEU A 522 8.54 -26.58 -13.10
C LEU A 522 8.22 -25.19 -12.57
N LEU A 523 9.16 -24.56 -11.88
CA LEU A 523 8.95 -23.23 -11.34
C LEU A 523 8.84 -22.15 -12.43
N GLU A 524 9.44 -22.34 -13.62
CA GLU A 524 9.18 -21.47 -14.79
C GLU A 524 7.69 -21.48 -15.21
N LEU A 525 7.01 -22.63 -15.13
CA LEU A 525 5.56 -22.72 -15.34
C LEU A 525 4.78 -21.90 -14.29
N PHE A 526 5.18 -22.01 -13.02
CA PHE A 526 4.51 -21.28 -11.94
C PHE A 526 4.83 -19.78 -11.92
N GLU A 527 6.02 -19.38 -12.39
CA GLU A 527 6.33 -17.97 -12.68
C GLU A 527 5.36 -17.42 -13.73
N TYR A 528 5.16 -18.16 -14.83
CA TYR A 528 4.21 -17.80 -15.86
C TYR A 528 2.77 -17.68 -15.31
N VAL A 529 2.30 -18.68 -14.57
CA VAL A 529 0.98 -18.66 -13.90
C VAL A 529 0.83 -17.47 -12.96
N SER A 530 1.87 -17.15 -12.19
CA SER A 530 1.87 -16.01 -11.24
C SER A 530 1.81 -14.64 -11.91
N LEU A 531 2.20 -14.54 -13.19
CA LEU A 531 2.12 -13.31 -13.99
C LEU A 531 0.80 -13.20 -14.78
N SER A 532 0.11 -14.31 -15.00
CA SER A 532 -0.97 -14.44 -15.98
C SER A 532 -2.33 -14.82 -15.40
N ASP A 533 -2.47 -15.24 -14.14
CA ASP A 533 -3.79 -15.59 -13.57
C ASP A 533 -4.48 -16.78 -14.28
N TYR A 534 -3.71 -17.64 -14.98
CA TYR A 534 -4.22 -18.94 -15.44
C TYR A 534 -4.33 -19.91 -14.27
N ASP A 535 -5.36 -20.73 -14.31
CA ASP A 535 -5.48 -21.95 -13.54
C ASP A 535 -5.06 -23.17 -14.40
N LEU A 536 -4.90 -24.34 -13.80
CA LEU A 536 -4.68 -25.61 -14.51
C LEU A 536 -5.99 -26.40 -14.56
N SER A 537 -6.23 -27.14 -15.64
CA SER A 537 -7.39 -28.04 -15.71
C SER A 537 -7.33 -29.11 -14.62
N PHE A 538 -8.48 -29.62 -14.18
CA PHE A 538 -8.52 -30.69 -13.16
C PHE A 538 -7.70 -31.91 -13.60
N ASP A 539 -7.87 -32.36 -14.85
CA ASP A 539 -7.15 -33.51 -15.39
C ASP A 539 -5.63 -33.26 -15.40
N LEU A 540 -5.19 -32.04 -15.75
CA LEU A 540 -3.78 -31.69 -15.71
C LEU A 540 -3.24 -31.58 -14.27
N LYS A 541 -4.04 -31.07 -13.33
CA LYS A 541 -3.66 -31.05 -11.90
C LYS A 541 -3.48 -32.48 -11.37
N ASP A 542 -4.35 -33.39 -11.78
CA ASP A 542 -4.28 -34.82 -11.45
C ASP A 542 -3.03 -35.46 -12.08
N GLU A 543 -2.79 -35.24 -13.37
CA GLU A 543 -1.57 -35.72 -14.07
C GLU A 543 -0.28 -35.14 -13.46
N MET A 544 -0.27 -33.86 -13.09
CA MET A 544 0.85 -33.21 -12.43
C MET A 544 1.09 -33.71 -11.00
N SER A 545 0.15 -34.44 -10.40
CA SER A 545 0.38 -35.06 -9.09
C SER A 545 1.43 -36.16 -9.16
N GLU A 546 1.70 -36.75 -10.34
CA GLU A 546 2.83 -37.66 -10.56
C GLU A 546 4.20 -37.02 -10.27
N LEU A 547 4.30 -35.68 -10.26
CA LEU A 547 5.53 -34.95 -9.95
C LEU A 547 5.95 -35.08 -8.48
N ILE A 548 4.99 -35.34 -7.59
CA ILE A 548 5.22 -35.38 -6.15
C ILE A 548 6.22 -36.49 -5.80
N GLY A 549 6.16 -37.65 -6.47
CA GLY A 549 7.12 -38.73 -6.31
C GLY A 549 8.52 -38.45 -6.89
N VAL A 550 8.64 -37.49 -7.82
CA VAL A 550 9.90 -37.13 -8.49
C VAL A 550 10.66 -36.04 -7.74
N LEU A 551 9.94 -35.09 -7.14
CA LEU A 551 10.50 -33.94 -6.41
C LEU A 551 10.96 -34.33 -5.00
N THR A 552 11.92 -35.25 -4.92
CA THR A 552 12.44 -35.72 -3.64
C THR A 552 13.19 -34.61 -2.89
N PRO A 553 13.32 -34.72 -1.55
CA PRO A 553 14.10 -33.77 -0.76
C PRO A 553 15.55 -33.60 -1.25
N GLU A 554 16.13 -34.63 -1.86
CA GLU A 554 17.48 -34.61 -2.43
C GLU A 554 17.56 -33.72 -3.68
N VAL A 555 16.58 -33.82 -4.58
CA VAL A 555 16.47 -33.01 -5.81
C VAL A 555 16.25 -31.53 -5.48
N ILE A 556 15.45 -31.26 -4.46
CA ILE A 556 15.22 -29.89 -3.97
C ILE A 556 16.51 -29.36 -3.36
N LYS A 557 17.20 -30.17 -2.55
CA LYS A 557 18.46 -29.78 -1.90
C LYS A 557 19.56 -29.42 -2.91
N SER A 558 19.67 -30.14 -4.04
CA SER A 558 20.65 -29.83 -5.08
C SER A 558 20.38 -28.52 -5.84
N ASN A 559 19.14 -28.02 -5.83
CA ASN A 559 18.72 -26.85 -6.63
C ASN A 559 18.30 -25.63 -5.79
N ARG A 560 18.50 -25.66 -4.47
CA ARG A 560 18.03 -24.64 -3.50
C ARG A 560 18.24 -23.19 -3.94
N THR A 561 19.43 -22.82 -4.40
CA THR A 561 19.72 -21.42 -4.78
C THR A 561 18.89 -20.95 -5.97
N LYS A 562 18.65 -21.82 -6.96
CA LYS A 562 17.79 -21.50 -8.13
C LYS A 562 16.32 -21.47 -7.73
N ILE A 563 15.89 -22.42 -6.91
CA ILE A 563 14.52 -22.50 -6.37
C ILE A 563 14.16 -21.21 -5.63
N ALA A 564 15.03 -20.73 -4.73
CA ALA A 564 14.82 -19.47 -4.02
C ALA A 564 14.67 -18.26 -4.97
N LYS A 565 15.42 -18.24 -6.08
CA LYS A 565 15.29 -17.19 -7.10
C LYS A 565 13.92 -17.25 -7.77
N HIS A 566 13.45 -18.43 -8.17
CA HIS A 566 12.15 -18.58 -8.81
C HIS A 566 10.99 -18.26 -7.86
N PHE A 567 11.02 -18.73 -6.61
CA PHE A 567 10.03 -18.34 -5.61
C PHE A 567 10.04 -16.84 -5.33
N SER A 568 11.20 -16.18 -5.41
CA SER A 568 11.28 -14.72 -5.30
C SER A 568 10.57 -14.03 -6.49
N THR A 569 10.74 -14.53 -7.72
CA THR A 569 9.99 -14.06 -8.89
C THR A 569 8.48 -14.25 -8.70
N ILE A 570 8.05 -15.45 -8.30
CA ILE A 570 6.63 -15.78 -8.04
C ILE A 570 6.05 -14.86 -6.97
N MET A 571 6.76 -14.64 -5.87
CA MET A 571 6.31 -13.75 -4.80
C MET A 571 6.26 -12.30 -5.26
N LEU A 572 7.14 -11.82 -6.14
CA LEU A 572 7.03 -10.47 -6.68
C LEU A 572 5.86 -10.30 -7.67
N ALA A 573 5.39 -11.38 -8.28
CA ALA A 573 4.34 -11.36 -9.28
C ALA A 573 2.95 -11.01 -8.70
N PRO A 574 2.05 -10.42 -9.52
CA PRO A 574 0.75 -9.95 -9.07
C PRO A 574 -0.22 -11.08 -8.69
N PHE A 575 -0.12 -12.27 -9.30
CA PHE A 575 -1.01 -13.41 -9.03
C PHE A 575 -0.31 -14.53 -8.27
N ALA A 576 0.60 -14.16 -7.36
CA ALA A 576 1.31 -15.10 -6.49
C ALA A 576 0.34 -16.03 -5.73
N SER A 577 -0.77 -15.48 -5.22
CA SER A 577 -1.80 -16.27 -4.52
C SER A 577 -2.40 -17.36 -5.40
N ASN A 578 -2.73 -17.04 -6.67
CA ASN A 578 -3.27 -18.02 -7.61
C ASN A 578 -2.26 -19.15 -7.90
N ALA A 579 -1.00 -18.79 -8.19
CA ALA A 579 0.05 -19.78 -8.43
C ALA A 579 0.22 -20.74 -7.24
N LEU A 580 0.25 -20.23 -6.01
CA LEU A 580 0.36 -21.06 -4.82
C LEU A 580 -0.90 -21.90 -4.58
N SER A 581 -2.10 -21.36 -4.84
CA SER A 581 -3.36 -22.12 -4.78
C SER A 581 -3.31 -23.35 -5.67
N ILE A 582 -2.83 -23.18 -6.90
CA ILE A 582 -2.67 -24.28 -7.85
C ILE A 582 -1.67 -25.32 -7.35
N MET A 583 -0.53 -24.88 -6.80
CA MET A 583 0.45 -25.80 -6.21
C MET A 583 -0.10 -26.54 -4.97
N PHE A 584 -1.05 -25.95 -4.24
CA PHE A 584 -1.80 -26.65 -3.19
C PHE A 584 -2.79 -27.65 -3.77
N GLU A 585 -3.43 -27.32 -4.89
CA GLU A 585 -4.46 -28.15 -5.54
C GLU A 585 -3.91 -29.41 -6.20
N ILE A 586 -2.70 -29.34 -6.76
CA ILE A 586 -1.95 -30.51 -7.24
C ILE A 586 -1.54 -31.33 -6.00
N CYS A 587 -2.16 -32.48 -5.82
CA CYS A 587 -1.95 -33.31 -4.65
C CYS A 587 -2.20 -34.80 -4.92
N GLU A 588 -1.43 -35.65 -4.27
CA GLU A 588 -1.74 -37.08 -4.20
C GLU A 588 -2.94 -37.34 -3.27
N PRO A 589 -3.63 -38.49 -3.44
CA PRO A 589 -4.61 -38.98 -2.47
C PRO A 589 -4.01 -39.01 -1.07
N ILE A 590 -4.86 -38.76 -0.07
CA ILE A 590 -4.46 -38.76 1.34
C ILE A 590 -3.86 -40.13 1.70
N ASP A 591 -2.66 -40.10 2.29
CA ASP A 591 -1.88 -41.27 2.70
C ASP A 591 -2.37 -41.85 4.04
N GLU A 592 -1.69 -42.91 4.53
CA GLU A 592 -2.03 -43.55 5.82
C GLU A 592 -1.90 -42.59 7.02
N ASP A 593 -1.11 -41.52 6.89
CA ASP A 593 -0.89 -40.47 7.90
C ASP A 593 -2.00 -39.39 7.89
N ASN A 594 -2.99 -39.52 6.99
CA ASN A 594 -4.15 -38.65 6.88
C ASN A 594 -3.82 -37.17 6.55
N LEU A 595 -2.66 -36.92 5.95
CA LEU A 595 -2.23 -35.59 5.50
C LEU A 595 -2.21 -35.51 3.96
N PRO A 596 -2.57 -34.36 3.37
CA PRO A 596 -2.47 -34.21 1.92
C PRO A 596 -1.01 -34.04 1.52
N ASN A 597 -0.56 -34.74 0.48
CA ASN A 597 0.74 -34.50 -0.11
C ASN A 597 0.58 -33.58 -1.32
N THR A 598 0.95 -32.31 -1.21
CA THR A 598 0.75 -31.30 -2.26
C THR A 598 2.06 -30.97 -2.99
N LEU A 599 1.96 -30.40 -4.19
CA LEU A 599 3.13 -29.96 -4.95
C LEU A 599 3.93 -28.89 -4.20
N ILE A 600 3.27 -27.90 -3.60
CA ILE A 600 3.95 -26.93 -2.73
C ILE A 600 4.53 -27.60 -1.49
N GLY A 601 3.88 -28.64 -0.97
CA GLY A 601 4.36 -29.50 0.10
C GLY A 601 5.70 -30.19 -0.19
N CYS A 602 5.99 -30.48 -1.46
CA CYS A 602 7.31 -31.01 -1.84
C CYS A 602 8.42 -30.01 -1.49
N PHE A 603 8.20 -28.72 -1.78
CA PHE A 603 9.13 -27.63 -1.47
C PHE A 603 9.08 -27.22 0.01
N ILE A 604 7.88 -27.12 0.58
CA ILE A 604 7.61 -26.63 1.92
C ILE A 604 6.63 -27.59 2.62
N PRO A 605 7.13 -28.68 3.24
CA PRO A 605 6.29 -29.73 3.82
C PRO A 605 5.24 -29.26 4.83
N GLU A 606 5.48 -28.16 5.50
CA GLU A 606 4.59 -27.63 6.54
C GLU A 606 3.28 -27.07 5.96
N THR A 607 3.28 -26.69 4.69
CA THR A 607 2.07 -26.22 3.99
C THR A 607 1.01 -27.31 3.84
N ASN A 608 1.41 -28.59 3.72
CA ASN A 608 0.48 -29.73 3.67
C ASN A 608 -0.47 -29.76 4.88
N LYS A 609 0.05 -29.40 6.06
CA LYS A 609 -0.72 -29.38 7.30
C LYS A 609 -1.71 -28.20 7.38
N MET A 610 -1.54 -27.16 6.57
CA MET A 610 -2.43 -25.99 6.54
C MET A 610 -3.70 -26.22 5.71
N ARG A 611 -3.65 -27.11 4.72
CA ARG A 611 -4.62 -27.14 3.61
C ARG A 611 -6.06 -27.35 4.06
N PHE A 612 -6.30 -28.32 4.93
CA PHE A 612 -7.63 -28.66 5.45
C PHE A 612 -7.82 -28.30 6.94
N LEU A 613 -6.92 -27.48 7.48
CA LEU A 613 -6.93 -27.12 8.88
C LEU A 613 -8.00 -26.07 9.17
N LEU A 614 -9.03 -26.45 9.92
CA LEU A 614 -10.07 -25.56 10.43
C LEU A 614 -9.80 -25.24 11.91
N ARG A 615 -9.61 -23.96 12.24
CA ARG A 615 -9.44 -23.47 13.62
C ARG A 615 -10.22 -22.17 13.80
N ASN A 616 -10.91 -22.01 14.93
CA ASN A 616 -11.69 -20.82 15.30
C ASN A 616 -12.80 -20.40 14.31
N LEU A 617 -13.78 -21.31 14.08
CA LEU A 617 -14.98 -21.10 13.26
C LEU A 617 -15.88 -19.92 13.69
N SER A 618 -15.66 -19.34 14.87
CA SER A 618 -16.41 -18.19 15.36
C SER A 618 -16.01 -16.87 14.70
N VAL A 619 -14.86 -16.82 14.01
CA VAL A 619 -14.29 -15.60 13.42
C VAL A 619 -13.79 -15.80 11.99
N HIS A 620 -13.22 -16.97 11.64
CA HIS A 620 -12.77 -17.29 10.29
C HIS A 620 -13.78 -18.19 9.55
N GLN A 621 -14.14 -17.83 8.32
CA GLN A 621 -15.04 -18.60 7.46
C GLN A 621 -14.34 -19.68 6.62
N HIS A 622 -13.00 -19.75 6.67
CA HIS A 622 -12.18 -20.57 5.77
C HIS A 622 -11.11 -21.37 6.52
N THR A 623 -10.63 -22.46 5.90
CA THR A 623 -9.43 -23.19 6.35
C THR A 623 -8.22 -22.26 6.36
N VAL A 624 -7.23 -22.54 7.21
CA VAL A 624 -5.99 -21.75 7.35
C VAL A 624 -5.33 -21.46 5.99
N CYS A 625 -5.22 -22.46 5.11
CA CYS A 625 -4.67 -22.27 3.76
C CYS A 625 -5.47 -21.25 2.92
N ILE A 626 -6.78 -21.45 2.77
CA ILE A 626 -7.65 -20.54 2.00
C ILE A 626 -7.60 -19.12 2.59
N HIS A 627 -7.58 -18.99 3.92
CA HIS A 627 -7.43 -17.70 4.60
C HIS A 627 -6.10 -17.03 4.23
N SER A 628 -4.96 -17.72 4.39
CA SER A 628 -3.64 -17.19 4.01
C SER A 628 -3.54 -16.81 2.53
N LEU A 629 -4.13 -17.60 1.63
CA LEU A 629 -4.14 -17.29 0.18
C LEU A 629 -5.01 -16.06 -0.13
N LYS A 630 -6.16 -15.91 0.52
CA LYS A 630 -7.00 -14.71 0.41
C LYS A 630 -6.28 -13.48 0.97
N ALA A 631 -5.62 -13.60 2.13
CA ALA A 631 -4.82 -12.54 2.71
C ALA A 631 -3.68 -12.12 1.77
N LEU A 632 -3.03 -13.09 1.11
CA LEU A 632 -1.97 -12.84 0.12
C LEU A 632 -2.48 -12.11 -1.14
N ASP A 633 -3.69 -12.44 -1.63
CA ASP A 633 -4.34 -11.67 -2.70
C ASP A 633 -4.67 -10.25 -2.25
N GLN A 634 -5.14 -10.08 -1.00
CA GLN A 634 -5.41 -8.77 -0.42
C GLN A 634 -4.13 -7.92 -0.26
N VAL A 635 -3.00 -8.51 0.10
CA VAL A 635 -1.69 -7.83 0.13
C VAL A 635 -1.39 -7.17 -1.22
N GLN A 636 -1.64 -7.88 -2.33
CA GLN A 636 -1.38 -7.32 -3.65
C GLN A 636 -2.25 -6.09 -3.93
N LYS A 637 -3.52 -6.11 -3.52
CA LYS A 637 -4.44 -4.97 -3.62
C LYS A 637 -3.99 -3.79 -2.77
N GLU A 638 -3.57 -4.04 -1.52
CA GLU A 638 -3.10 -2.98 -0.62
C GLU A 638 -1.73 -2.41 -1.05
N LEU A 639 -0.85 -3.19 -1.69
CA LEU A 639 0.37 -2.67 -2.31
C LEU A 639 0.07 -1.70 -3.46
N TYR A 640 -0.91 -2.03 -4.33
CA TYR A 640 -1.36 -1.10 -5.37
C TYR A 640 -1.96 0.17 -4.77
N ARG A 641 -2.72 0.04 -3.68
CA ARG A 641 -3.27 1.18 -2.97
C ARG A 641 -2.19 2.06 -2.35
N LEU A 642 -1.21 1.47 -1.67
CA LEU A 642 -0.08 2.21 -1.08
C LEU A 642 0.69 2.99 -2.16
N LYS A 643 0.90 2.38 -3.33
CA LYS A 643 1.55 3.03 -4.48
C LYS A 643 0.79 4.27 -4.96
N ASN A 644 -0.54 4.23 -4.94
CA ASN A 644 -1.39 5.31 -5.44
C ASN A 644 -1.65 6.41 -4.40
N ASP A 645 -1.98 6.01 -3.17
CA ASP A 645 -2.43 6.91 -2.09
C ASP A 645 -1.23 7.50 -1.31
N TYR A 646 -0.13 6.75 -1.17
CA TYR A 646 1.06 7.14 -0.40
C TYR A 646 2.37 6.84 -1.16
N PRO A 647 2.62 7.46 -2.33
CA PRO A 647 3.78 7.16 -3.17
C PRO A 647 5.12 7.38 -2.44
N GLU A 648 5.17 8.34 -1.53
CA GLU A 648 6.35 8.64 -0.70
C GLU A 648 6.69 7.54 0.32
N LEU A 649 5.73 6.69 0.68
CA LEU A 649 5.96 5.52 1.55
C LEU A 649 6.34 4.30 0.72
N HIS A 650 5.68 4.12 -0.42
CA HIS A 650 5.96 3.02 -1.34
C HIS A 650 7.42 3.02 -1.82
N GLN A 651 8.04 4.18 -2.02
CA GLN A 651 9.45 4.28 -2.45
C GLN A 651 10.47 3.67 -1.46
N TYR A 652 10.12 3.49 -0.17
CA TYR A 652 10.99 2.84 0.81
C TYR A 652 10.96 1.31 0.74
N LEU A 653 10.00 0.73 0.00
CA LEU A 653 9.88 -0.70 -0.17
C LEU A 653 10.75 -1.17 -1.34
N GLU A 654 11.71 -2.04 -1.02
CA GLU A 654 12.51 -2.76 -1.99
C GLU A 654 11.88 -4.13 -2.28
N PRO A 655 12.27 -4.82 -3.38
CA PRO A 655 11.77 -6.16 -3.69
C PRO A 655 11.89 -7.15 -2.52
N LYS A 656 12.97 -7.08 -1.73
CA LYS A 656 13.17 -7.93 -0.55
C LYS A 656 12.09 -7.74 0.53
N HIS A 657 11.59 -6.51 0.72
CA HIS A 657 10.52 -6.20 1.68
C HIS A 657 9.18 -6.76 1.21
N ILE A 658 8.90 -6.74 -0.09
CA ILE A 658 7.68 -7.31 -0.68
C ILE A 658 7.69 -8.85 -0.56
N ILE A 659 8.85 -9.47 -0.78
CA ILE A 659 9.04 -10.91 -0.58
C ILE A 659 8.80 -11.28 0.89
N ALA A 660 9.39 -10.52 1.83
CA ALA A 660 9.17 -10.71 3.26
C ALA A 660 7.69 -10.57 3.65
N LEU A 661 7.00 -9.56 3.12
CA LEU A 661 5.58 -9.34 3.35
C LEU A 661 4.73 -10.53 2.91
N LYS A 662 4.95 -11.00 1.69
CA LYS A 662 4.14 -12.07 1.10
C LYS A 662 4.39 -13.43 1.77
N TRP A 663 5.64 -13.74 2.12
CA TRP A 663 5.93 -14.91 2.95
C TRP A 663 5.36 -14.78 4.37
N GLY A 664 5.51 -13.61 4.99
CA GLY A 664 4.96 -13.32 6.32
C GLY A 664 3.45 -13.51 6.37
N VAL A 665 2.73 -13.03 5.35
CA VAL A 665 1.27 -13.19 5.24
C VAL A 665 0.89 -14.61 4.85
N LEU A 666 1.64 -15.33 4.01
CA LEU A 666 1.33 -16.74 3.76
C LEU A 666 1.44 -17.58 5.05
N PHE A 667 2.44 -17.28 5.89
CA PHE A 667 2.76 -18.03 7.10
C PHE A 667 2.21 -17.46 8.41
N HIS A 668 1.45 -16.35 8.39
CA HIS A 668 1.01 -15.68 9.62
C HIS A 668 0.24 -16.60 10.59
N ASP A 669 -0.52 -17.54 10.03
CA ASP A 669 -1.34 -18.51 10.76
C ASP A 669 -0.71 -19.91 10.83
N LEU A 670 0.55 -20.08 10.40
CA LEU A 670 1.21 -21.38 10.28
C LEU A 670 1.30 -22.13 11.62
N GLY A 671 1.37 -21.43 12.75
CA GLY A 671 1.42 -22.07 14.06
C GLY A 671 0.10 -22.68 14.55
N LYS A 672 -1.00 -22.53 13.80
CA LYS A 672 -2.25 -23.26 14.05
C LYS A 672 -2.14 -24.77 13.77
N ILE A 673 -1.06 -25.19 13.08
CA ILE A 673 -0.74 -26.59 12.76
C ILE A 673 -0.60 -27.43 14.04
N ASP A 674 -0.02 -26.87 15.10
CA ASP A 674 0.13 -27.54 16.39
C ASP A 674 -0.99 -27.10 17.36
N PRO A 675 -1.94 -27.98 17.72
CA PRO A 675 -3.00 -27.67 18.69
C PRO A 675 -2.48 -27.34 20.10
N HIS A 676 -1.29 -27.82 20.45
CA HIS A 676 -0.79 -27.86 21.82
C HIS A 676 0.31 -26.82 22.09
N ALA A 677 0.76 -26.09 21.06
CA ALA A 677 1.75 -25.03 21.17
C ALA A 677 1.11 -23.64 21.01
N ASP A 678 1.67 -22.63 21.68
CA ASP A 678 1.28 -21.23 21.47
C ASP A 678 1.46 -20.85 19.98
N HIS A 679 0.37 -20.46 19.32
CA HIS A 679 0.30 -20.36 17.85
C HIS A 679 1.27 -19.34 17.23
N GLU A 680 1.58 -18.24 17.92
CA GLU A 680 2.54 -17.23 17.44
C GLU A 680 4.00 -17.72 17.58
N VAL A 681 4.20 -18.64 18.53
CA VAL A 681 5.49 -19.18 18.94
C VAL A 681 5.95 -20.28 18.00
N SER A 682 5.12 -21.30 17.80
CA SER A 682 5.40 -22.37 16.85
C SER A 682 5.47 -21.88 15.40
N GLY A 683 4.66 -20.88 15.00
CA GLY A 683 4.57 -20.41 13.61
C GLY A 683 5.86 -19.81 13.05
N THR A 684 6.60 -19.05 13.86
CA THR A 684 7.86 -18.40 13.43
C THR A 684 8.98 -19.40 13.16
N SER A 685 9.16 -20.39 14.03
CA SER A 685 10.21 -21.42 13.87
C SER A 685 9.99 -22.20 12.58
N VAL A 686 8.74 -22.59 12.38
CA VAL A 686 8.32 -23.38 11.24
C VAL A 686 8.48 -22.59 9.94
N ALA A 687 8.14 -21.30 9.93
CA ALA A 687 8.31 -20.44 8.76
C ALA A 687 9.78 -20.24 8.37
N VAL A 688 10.68 -20.04 9.34
CA VAL A 688 12.12 -19.91 9.05
C VAL A 688 12.68 -21.21 8.50
N GLN A 689 12.38 -22.34 9.13
CA GLN A 689 12.81 -23.65 8.64
C GLN A 689 12.28 -23.95 7.22
N ALA A 690 11.04 -23.55 6.93
CA ALA A 690 10.43 -23.64 5.60
C ALA A 690 11.22 -22.84 4.55
N LEU A 691 11.58 -21.59 4.84
CA LEU A 691 12.34 -20.74 3.91
C LEU A 691 13.78 -21.23 3.71
N GLU A 692 14.44 -21.72 4.77
CA GLU A 692 15.77 -22.32 4.68
C GLU A 692 15.77 -23.58 3.77
N LYS A 693 14.70 -24.39 3.82
CA LYS A 693 14.56 -25.61 3.00
C LYS A 693 14.54 -25.31 1.50
N ILE A 694 13.88 -24.23 1.09
CA ILE A 694 13.79 -23.82 -0.32
C ILE A 694 14.96 -22.93 -0.78
N GLY A 695 15.92 -22.65 0.10
CA GLY A 695 17.21 -22.05 -0.27
C GLY A 695 17.40 -20.58 0.08
N TYR A 696 16.49 -19.97 0.85
CA TYR A 696 16.76 -18.65 1.43
C TYR A 696 17.83 -18.76 2.53
N GLN A 697 18.72 -17.77 2.60
CA GLN A 697 19.80 -17.67 3.61
C GLN A 697 19.89 -16.27 4.23
N ASP A 698 18.94 -15.40 3.91
CA ASP A 698 18.95 -14.01 4.34
C ASP A 698 18.34 -13.87 5.73
N GLN A 699 19.19 -13.54 6.71
CA GLN A 699 18.81 -13.36 8.10
C GLN A 699 17.86 -12.17 8.29
N GLU A 700 17.95 -11.13 7.44
CA GLU A 700 17.06 -9.98 7.46
C GLU A 700 15.64 -10.41 7.04
N LEU A 701 15.54 -11.19 5.97
CA LEU A 701 14.27 -11.79 5.52
C LEU A 701 13.63 -12.62 6.63
N PHE A 702 14.38 -13.49 7.30
CA PHE A 702 13.87 -14.34 8.38
C PHE A 702 13.36 -13.52 9.58
N THR A 703 14.07 -12.45 9.91
CA THR A 703 13.68 -11.52 10.98
C THR A 703 12.37 -10.82 10.62
N LEU A 704 12.26 -10.30 9.40
CA LEU A 704 11.04 -9.61 8.93
C LEU A 704 9.85 -10.56 8.86
N VAL A 705 10.02 -11.76 8.32
CA VAL A 705 8.95 -12.77 8.27
C VAL A 705 8.49 -13.15 9.68
N SER A 706 9.43 -13.34 10.61
CA SER A 706 9.11 -13.67 12.01
C SER A 706 8.35 -12.53 12.70
N LEU A 707 8.79 -11.28 12.48
CA LEU A 707 8.12 -10.09 13.00
C LEU A 707 6.67 -10.00 12.52
N LEU A 708 6.45 -10.26 11.23
CA LEU A 708 5.11 -10.21 10.63
C LEU A 708 4.20 -11.31 11.15
N ILE A 709 4.71 -12.52 11.35
CA ILE A 709 3.94 -13.63 11.92
C ILE A 709 3.55 -13.33 13.36
N VAL A 710 4.48 -12.84 14.20
CA VAL A 710 4.17 -12.54 15.61
C VAL A 710 3.16 -11.40 15.73
N HIS A 711 3.25 -10.40 14.84
CA HIS A 711 2.46 -9.18 14.97
C HIS A 711 1.33 -9.03 13.94
N HIS A 712 0.89 -10.11 13.30
CA HIS A 712 -0.12 -10.07 12.24
C HIS A 712 -1.51 -9.56 12.69
N SER A 713 -1.81 -9.60 13.99
CA SER A 713 -3.07 -9.08 14.55
C SER A 713 -2.89 -7.88 15.52
N THR A 714 -1.66 -7.51 15.84
CA THR A 714 -1.34 -6.49 16.85
C THR A 714 -1.99 -5.15 16.55
N LEU A 715 -1.91 -4.68 15.30
CA LEU A 715 -2.42 -3.37 14.93
C LEU A 715 -3.95 -3.31 14.99
N VAL A 716 -4.61 -4.43 14.66
CA VAL A 716 -6.06 -4.59 14.82
C VAL A 716 -6.45 -4.45 16.29
N GLN A 717 -5.69 -5.05 17.21
CA GLN A 717 -5.93 -4.95 18.65
C GLN A 717 -5.67 -3.53 19.17
N LEU A 718 -4.56 -2.91 18.75
CA LEU A 718 -4.18 -1.56 19.15
C LEU A 718 -5.20 -0.51 18.69
N SER A 719 -5.67 -0.61 17.44
CA SER A 719 -6.67 0.34 16.89
C SER A 719 -8.05 0.27 17.58
N LYS A 720 -8.41 -0.87 18.19
CA LYS A 720 -9.68 -1.05 18.93
C LYS A 720 -9.64 -0.48 20.35
N THR A 721 -8.45 -0.17 20.87
CA THR A 721 -8.24 0.30 22.24
C THR A 721 -8.29 1.84 22.27
N SER A 722 -9.46 2.41 21.96
CA SER A 722 -9.65 3.85 21.69
C SER A 722 -9.47 4.79 22.89
N ALA A 723 -9.26 4.27 24.12
CA ALA A 723 -9.11 5.07 25.33
C ALA A 723 -7.68 5.62 25.54
N TYR A 724 -6.65 4.97 24.97
CA TYR A 724 -5.23 5.31 25.19
C TYR A 724 -4.45 5.30 23.86
N PHE A 725 -4.84 6.19 22.96
CA PHE A 725 -4.28 6.28 21.60
C PHE A 725 -2.74 6.41 21.59
N ASP A 726 -2.20 7.26 22.45
CA ASP A 726 -0.74 7.51 22.53
C ASP A 726 0.04 6.27 23.01
N GLN A 727 -0.56 5.46 23.88
CA GLN A 727 0.00 4.20 24.36
C GLN A 727 0.00 3.15 23.24
N ALA A 728 -1.08 3.09 22.46
CA ALA A 728 -1.17 2.19 21.33
C ALA A 728 -0.13 2.53 20.26
N LEU A 729 0.09 3.83 20.03
CA LEU A 729 1.10 4.36 19.12
C LEU A 729 2.53 4.04 19.60
N GLN A 730 2.82 4.22 20.90
CA GLN A 730 4.10 3.84 21.48
C GLN A 730 4.37 2.35 21.32
N ASN A 731 3.40 1.50 21.68
CA ASN A 731 3.53 0.06 21.56
C ASN A 731 3.77 -0.33 20.10
N PHE A 732 3.11 0.31 19.15
CA PHE A 732 3.33 0.05 17.74
C PHE A 732 4.73 0.43 17.27
N PHE A 733 5.27 1.59 17.70
CA PHE A 733 6.64 1.98 17.39
C PHE A 733 7.68 1.05 18.02
N GLU A 734 7.49 0.62 19.27
CA GLU A 734 8.42 -0.33 19.90
C GLU A 734 8.37 -1.70 19.24
N ILE A 735 7.18 -2.17 18.84
CA ILE A 735 7.01 -3.42 18.11
C ILE A 735 7.68 -3.37 16.73
N ALA A 736 7.57 -2.23 16.05
CA ALA A 736 8.24 -2.04 14.77
C ALA A 736 9.76 -1.79 14.91
N ASP A 737 10.33 -1.92 16.11
CA ASP A 737 11.72 -1.54 16.43
C ASP A 737 12.08 -0.14 15.93
N ARG A 738 11.07 0.75 15.96
CA ARG A 738 11.16 2.15 15.52
C ARG A 738 11.66 2.31 14.06
N ASN A 739 11.47 1.28 13.23
CA ASN A 739 11.86 1.24 11.83
C ASN A 739 10.64 1.48 10.91
N LEU A 740 10.76 2.43 9.97
CA LEU A 740 9.68 2.78 9.05
C LEU A 740 9.23 1.62 8.14
N ILE A 741 10.17 0.80 7.68
CA ILE A 741 9.85 -0.36 6.84
C ILE A 741 9.00 -1.34 7.65
N ASN A 742 9.38 -1.62 8.90
CA ASN A 742 8.61 -2.50 9.78
C ASN A 742 7.20 -1.95 10.04
N ILE A 743 7.05 -0.64 10.22
CA ILE A 743 5.73 0.00 10.38
C ILE A 743 4.85 -0.26 9.14
N ILE A 744 5.38 -0.05 7.95
CA ILE A 744 4.65 -0.28 6.69
C ILE A 744 4.29 -1.76 6.54
N LEU A 745 5.26 -2.65 6.77
CA LEU A 745 5.06 -4.09 6.60
C LEU A 745 4.05 -4.66 7.59
N ILE A 746 4.13 -4.30 8.88
CA ILE A 746 3.18 -4.75 9.90
C ILE A 746 1.78 -4.21 9.56
N TYR A 747 1.65 -2.95 9.15
CA TYR A 747 0.37 -2.39 8.71
C TYR A 747 -0.23 -3.17 7.53
N LEU A 748 0.54 -3.37 6.46
CA LEU A 748 0.08 -4.09 5.27
C LEU A 748 -0.32 -5.54 5.59
N CYS A 749 0.43 -6.22 6.47
CA CYS A 749 0.09 -7.54 6.95
C CYS A 749 -1.24 -7.55 7.71
N ASN A 750 -1.39 -6.67 8.71
CA ASN A 750 -2.57 -6.60 9.58
C ASN A 750 -3.83 -6.21 8.82
N ILE A 751 -3.76 -5.23 7.92
CA ILE A 751 -4.94 -4.79 7.16
C ILE A 751 -5.39 -5.86 6.15
N SER A 752 -4.43 -6.59 5.57
CA SER A 752 -4.73 -7.66 4.61
C SER A 752 -5.37 -8.85 5.32
N ASP A 753 -4.81 -9.27 6.46
CA ASP A 753 -5.41 -10.30 7.31
C ASP A 753 -6.82 -9.89 7.76
N PHE A 754 -6.94 -8.74 8.43
CA PHE A 754 -8.22 -8.26 8.99
C PHE A 754 -9.36 -8.18 7.96
N SER A 755 -9.04 -7.76 6.73
CA SER A 755 -10.02 -7.64 5.65
C SER A 755 -10.52 -8.99 5.14
N THR A 756 -9.79 -10.07 5.36
CA THR A 756 -10.09 -11.42 4.82
C THR A 756 -10.69 -12.38 5.84
N VAL A 757 -10.68 -11.99 7.11
CA VAL A 757 -11.32 -12.74 8.21
C VAL A 757 -12.82 -12.95 7.97
N ASN A 758 -13.55 -11.91 7.56
CA ASN A 758 -14.99 -11.98 7.29
C ASN A 758 -15.43 -10.86 6.33
N ASP A 759 -16.43 -11.10 5.48
CA ASP A 759 -16.89 -10.16 4.44
C ASP A 759 -17.35 -8.80 5.01
N SER A 760 -17.87 -8.79 6.25
CA SER A 760 -18.26 -7.55 6.96
C SER A 760 -17.08 -6.63 7.28
N ASN A 761 -15.87 -7.17 7.42
CA ASN A 761 -14.69 -6.42 7.85
C ASN A 761 -14.07 -5.58 6.71
N ILE A 762 -14.35 -5.93 5.46
CA ILE A 762 -13.91 -5.20 4.26
C ILE A 762 -14.33 -3.73 4.37
N HIS A 763 -15.54 -3.47 4.89
CA HIS A 763 -16.08 -2.12 5.08
C HIS A 763 -15.70 -1.46 6.41
N SER A 764 -15.15 -2.19 7.39
CA SER A 764 -14.78 -1.67 8.71
C SER A 764 -13.28 -1.37 8.87
N THR A 765 -12.52 -1.25 7.78
CA THR A 765 -11.07 -0.95 7.82
C THR A 765 -10.74 0.49 8.22
N ARG A 766 -11.75 1.38 8.32
CA ARG A 766 -11.58 2.82 8.59
C ARG A 766 -10.78 3.11 9.87
N GLY A 767 -10.99 2.33 10.94
CA GLY A 767 -10.28 2.52 12.21
C GLY A 767 -8.78 2.23 12.11
N LEU A 768 -8.40 1.12 11.46
CA LEU A 768 -6.99 0.78 11.22
C LEU A 768 -6.30 1.79 10.31
N ARG A 769 -6.98 2.24 9.25
CA ARG A 769 -6.44 3.24 8.33
C ARG A 769 -6.20 4.57 9.04
N SER A 770 -7.17 5.03 9.84
CA SER A 770 -7.00 6.25 10.65
C SER A 770 -5.86 6.15 11.67
N PHE A 771 -5.66 4.97 12.27
CA PHE A 771 -4.53 4.74 13.19
C PHE A 771 -3.18 4.81 12.46
N PHE A 772 -3.10 4.23 11.27
CA PHE A 772 -1.91 4.29 10.42
C PHE A 772 -1.62 5.73 9.95
N ASP A 773 -2.64 6.48 9.52
CA ASP A 773 -2.50 7.88 9.11
C ASP A 773 -1.92 8.75 10.23
N GLU A 774 -2.39 8.55 11.46
CA GLU A 774 -1.91 9.31 12.62
C GLU A 774 -0.50 8.87 13.06
N THR A 775 -0.18 7.58 12.96
CA THR A 775 1.20 7.07 13.14
C THR A 775 2.15 7.72 12.12
N TYR A 776 1.71 7.80 10.87
CA TYR A 776 2.44 8.49 9.81
C TYR A 776 2.60 9.98 10.11
N ARG A 777 1.56 10.66 10.60
CA ARG A 777 1.64 12.09 10.97
C ARG A 777 2.69 12.35 12.04
N VAL A 778 2.67 11.57 13.13
CA VAL A 778 3.66 11.68 14.21
C VAL A 778 5.09 11.44 13.68
N PHE A 779 5.27 10.47 12.79
CA PHE A 779 6.54 10.21 12.12
C PHE A 779 6.98 11.31 11.14
N ALA A 780 6.04 11.92 10.42
CA ALA A 780 6.32 13.05 9.53
C ALA A 780 6.70 14.31 10.31
N GLU A 781 6.01 14.58 11.43
CA GLU A 781 6.35 15.66 12.37
C GLU A 781 7.78 15.48 12.93
N MET A 782 8.16 14.25 13.32
CA MET A 782 9.53 13.90 13.74
C MET A 782 10.60 14.27 12.70
N ARG A 783 10.35 14.02 11.41
CA ARG A 783 11.28 14.40 10.33
C ARG A 783 11.36 15.91 10.09
N SER A 784 10.29 16.63 10.35
CA SER A 784 10.22 18.08 10.13
C SER A 784 10.88 18.89 11.25
N SER A 785 10.88 18.37 12.48
CA SER A 785 11.57 18.98 13.61
C SER A 785 13.08 18.74 13.50
N LYS A 786 13.85 19.79 13.18
CA LYS A 786 15.33 19.80 13.16
C LYS A 786 15.97 19.67 14.56
N ILE A 787 15.47 18.80 15.41
CA ILE A 787 16.08 18.49 16.70
C ILE A 787 17.30 17.61 16.40
N GLN A 788 18.51 18.10 16.70
CA GLN A 788 19.72 17.27 16.68
C GLN A 788 19.63 16.26 17.83
N GLY A 789 19.24 15.03 17.51
CA GLY A 789 19.11 13.91 18.43
C GLY A 789 18.71 12.65 17.66
N ASP A 790 18.92 11.49 18.27
CA ASP A 790 18.46 10.21 17.71
C ASP A 790 16.91 10.21 17.66
N SER A 791 16.28 9.49 16.74
CA SER A 791 14.81 9.38 16.67
C SER A 791 14.21 8.92 18.01
N MET A 792 15.04 8.23 18.79
CA MET A 792 14.84 7.81 20.16
C MET A 792 14.59 8.96 21.14
N ASP A 793 15.32 10.08 21.03
CA ASP A 793 15.27 11.20 21.97
C ASP A 793 13.94 11.94 21.86
N PHE A 794 13.39 12.08 20.65
CA PHE A 794 12.08 12.69 20.44
C PHE A 794 10.95 11.80 20.97
N ILE A 795 10.99 10.49 20.70
CA ILE A 795 10.02 9.53 21.24
C ILE A 795 10.09 9.54 22.77
N ASN A 796 11.28 9.48 23.35
CA ASN A 796 11.45 9.54 24.81
C ASN A 796 10.95 10.88 25.38
N THR A 797 11.22 12.00 24.72
CA THR A 797 10.70 13.33 25.12
C THR A 797 9.18 13.38 25.07
N TYR A 798 8.56 12.88 23.99
CA TYR A 798 7.11 12.80 23.85
C TYR A 798 6.49 11.92 24.95
N LEU A 799 7.11 10.76 25.24
CA LEU A 799 6.67 9.85 26.29
C LEU A 799 6.88 10.40 27.69
N ASP A 800 7.94 11.15 27.94
CA ASP A 800 8.19 11.82 29.22
C ASP A 800 7.20 12.95 29.46
N VAL A 801 6.80 13.69 28.42
CA VAL A 801 5.68 14.65 28.49
C VAL A 801 4.39 13.92 28.87
N LYS A 802 4.07 12.80 28.22
CA LYS A 802 2.88 12.00 28.55
C LYS A 802 2.92 11.40 29.96
N LYS A 803 4.10 10.98 30.42
CA LYS A 803 4.30 10.50 31.79
C LYS A 803 4.02 11.62 32.80
N ASN A 804 4.45 12.84 32.53
CA ASN A 804 4.19 14.01 33.37
C ASN A 804 2.70 14.37 33.42
N ASP A 805 2.00 14.26 32.29
CA ASP A 805 0.54 14.44 32.23
C ASP A 805 -0.16 13.38 33.09
N LEU A 806 0.25 12.11 32.97
CA LEU A 806 -0.32 11.01 33.73
C LEU A 806 -0.06 11.10 35.24
N GLU A 807 1.13 11.54 35.65
CA GLU A 807 1.44 11.85 37.04
C GLU A 807 0.49 12.92 37.59
N SER A 808 0.21 13.95 36.78
CA SER A 808 -0.72 15.02 37.14
C SER A 808 -2.15 14.50 37.24
N ASP A 809 -2.59 13.64 36.32
CA ASP A 809 -3.91 13.01 36.36
C ASP A 809 -4.07 12.12 37.60
N THR A 810 -3.03 11.34 37.95
CA THR A 810 -3.01 10.48 39.15
C THR A 810 -3.09 11.31 40.44
N ARG A 811 -2.40 12.46 40.48
CA ARG A 811 -2.49 13.42 41.61
C ARG A 811 -3.90 13.96 41.76
N ILE A 812 -4.57 14.29 40.65
CA ILE A 812 -5.94 14.76 40.67
C ILE A 812 -6.87 13.65 41.15
N ASP A 813 -6.72 12.43 40.64
CA ASP A 813 -7.51 11.28 41.08
C ASP A 813 -7.41 11.02 42.59
N LEU A 814 -6.21 11.11 43.17
CA LEU A 814 -6.01 11.03 44.62
C LEU A 814 -6.78 12.12 45.39
N LEU A 815 -6.83 13.35 44.86
CA LEU A 815 -7.62 14.44 45.45
C LEU A 815 -9.12 14.17 45.32
N ILE A 816 -9.57 13.62 44.19
CA ILE A 816 -10.96 13.22 43.97
C ILE A 816 -11.35 12.15 44.99
N ASN A 817 -10.60 11.05 45.06
CA ASN A 817 -10.85 9.96 45.99
C ASN A 817 -10.89 10.43 47.46
N ARG A 818 -9.97 11.32 47.85
CA ARG A 818 -9.99 11.93 49.17
C ARG A 818 -11.23 12.81 49.37
N SER A 819 -11.60 13.62 48.38
CA SER A 819 -12.78 14.49 48.45
C SER A 819 -14.10 13.71 48.56
N LEU A 820 -14.19 12.49 48.02
CA LEU A 820 -15.37 11.64 48.15
C LEU A 820 -15.62 11.28 49.63
N SER A 821 -14.55 10.99 50.39
CA SER A 821 -14.60 10.72 51.84
C SER A 821 -14.80 11.98 52.70
N GLU A 822 -14.28 13.13 52.23
CA GLU A 822 -14.43 14.45 52.86
C GLU A 822 -15.45 15.28 52.05
N ASN A 823 -15.01 16.43 51.52
CA ASN A 823 -15.72 17.23 50.51
C ASN A 823 -14.71 17.98 49.62
N LEU A 824 -15.17 18.48 48.46
CA LEU A 824 -14.33 19.18 47.50
C LEU A 824 -13.76 20.50 48.05
N GLU A 825 -14.52 21.18 48.92
CA GLU A 825 -14.13 22.45 49.54
C GLU A 825 -12.90 22.31 50.45
N SER A 826 -12.87 21.30 51.33
CA SER A 826 -11.78 21.08 52.28
C SER A 826 -10.52 20.51 51.62
N VAL A 827 -10.68 19.73 50.54
CA VAL A 827 -9.60 18.99 49.88
C VAL A 827 -8.95 19.79 48.75
N LEU A 828 -9.72 20.56 47.97
CA LEU A 828 -9.24 21.26 46.78
C LEU A 828 -9.33 22.78 46.91
N PHE A 829 -10.53 23.35 47.13
CA PHE A 829 -10.75 24.79 47.02
C PHE A 829 -10.06 25.61 48.13
N THR A 830 -10.29 25.27 49.40
CA THR A 830 -9.69 25.99 50.53
C THR A 830 -8.15 25.89 50.55
N PRO A 831 -7.52 24.73 50.28
CA PRO A 831 -6.07 24.63 50.11
C PRO A 831 -5.53 25.38 48.89
N LEU A 832 -6.19 25.29 47.73
CA LEU A 832 -5.77 25.96 46.49
C LEU A 832 -5.76 27.48 46.67
N LYS A 833 -6.78 28.04 47.30
CA LYS A 833 -6.86 29.48 47.62
C LYS A 833 -5.69 29.99 48.48
N LYS A 834 -5.11 29.12 49.31
CA LYS A 834 -3.93 29.44 50.14
C LYS A 834 -2.61 29.31 49.37
N ILE A 835 -2.54 28.39 48.41
CA ILE A 835 -1.32 28.07 47.65
C ILE A 835 -1.16 29.00 46.44
N ASN A 836 -2.21 29.12 45.62
CA ASN A 836 -2.19 29.90 44.39
C ASN A 836 -3.58 30.51 44.10
N PRO A 837 -3.83 31.77 44.52
CA PRO A 837 -5.14 32.41 44.38
C PRO A 837 -5.53 32.74 42.93
N GLU A 838 -4.58 32.81 41.99
CA GLU A 838 -4.88 33.06 40.58
C GLU A 838 -5.39 31.79 39.87
N GLU A 839 -4.83 30.62 40.18
CA GLU A 839 -5.36 29.33 39.70
C GLU A 839 -6.72 29.00 40.32
N MET A 840 -6.98 29.43 41.56
CA MET A 840 -8.31 29.34 42.17
C MET A 840 -9.36 30.11 41.34
N LYS A 841 -9.07 31.35 40.89
CA LYS A 841 -9.98 32.14 40.05
C LYS A 841 -10.26 31.50 38.68
N LEU A 842 -9.31 30.73 38.15
CA LEU A 842 -9.52 29.97 36.91
C LEU A 842 -10.45 28.78 37.15
N LEU A 843 -10.26 28.08 38.27
CA LEU A 843 -11.08 26.94 38.67
C LEU A 843 -12.51 27.34 39.09
N GLU A 844 -12.69 28.52 39.71
CA GLU A 844 -14.00 29.11 40.08
C GLU A 844 -14.96 29.20 38.87
N LYS A 845 -14.44 29.41 37.65
CA LYS A 845 -15.25 29.45 36.42
C LYS A 845 -15.91 28.10 36.10
N SER A 846 -15.41 27.01 36.64
CA SER A 846 -15.89 25.64 36.43
C SER A 846 -16.41 24.99 37.73
N GLU A 847 -16.60 25.77 38.79
CA GLU A 847 -16.97 25.26 40.12
C GLU A 847 -18.31 24.51 40.11
N ASP A 848 -19.34 25.08 39.48
CA ASP A 848 -20.67 24.46 39.37
C ASP A 848 -20.61 23.12 38.62
N GLU A 849 -19.83 23.05 37.53
CA GLU A 849 -19.62 21.82 36.76
C GLU A 849 -18.89 20.76 37.59
N LEU A 850 -17.84 21.15 38.32
CA LEU A 850 -17.09 20.25 39.19
C LEU A 850 -17.94 19.70 40.34
N GLN A 851 -18.80 20.53 40.94
CA GLN A 851 -19.71 20.06 42.00
C GLN A 851 -20.76 19.07 41.46
N ILE A 852 -21.26 19.26 40.24
CA ILE A 852 -22.18 18.33 39.59
C ILE A 852 -21.49 16.99 39.33
N LEU A 853 -20.35 16.99 38.65
CA LEU A 853 -19.59 15.77 38.33
C LEU A 853 -19.18 15.02 39.60
N TRP A 854 -18.73 15.73 40.63
CA TRP A 854 -18.37 15.13 41.92
C TRP A 854 -19.58 14.51 42.64
N ARG A 855 -20.74 15.18 42.60
CA ARG A 855 -21.97 14.67 43.22
C ARG A 855 -22.42 13.37 42.55
N ASP A 856 -22.34 13.29 41.23
CA ASP A 856 -22.73 12.10 40.47
C ASP A 856 -21.83 10.90 40.82
N LEU A 857 -20.52 11.14 41.03
CA LEU A 857 -19.59 10.12 41.55
C LEU A 857 -19.91 9.72 42.99
N LYS A 858 -20.22 10.68 43.88
CA LYS A 858 -20.50 10.42 45.30
C LYS A 858 -21.80 9.66 45.55
N LEU A 859 -22.81 9.87 44.69
CA LEU A 859 -24.11 9.20 44.80
C LEU A 859 -24.10 7.76 44.28
N GLY A 860 -23.04 7.34 43.56
CA GLY A 860 -22.88 5.97 43.07
C GLY A 860 -23.97 5.54 42.06
N SER A 861 -24.61 6.49 41.38
CA SER A 861 -25.75 6.24 40.48
C SER A 861 -25.36 5.86 39.05
N LEU A 862 -24.07 5.63 38.78
CA LEU A 862 -23.51 5.37 37.46
C LEU A 862 -23.06 3.90 37.35
N ASP A 863 -23.16 3.32 36.16
CA ASP A 863 -22.48 2.07 35.85
C ASP A 863 -20.96 2.31 35.71
N LYS A 864 -20.16 1.24 35.60
CA LYS A 864 -18.69 1.36 35.53
C LYS A 864 -18.24 2.30 34.40
N LEU A 865 -18.87 2.20 33.23
CA LEU A 865 -18.55 3.01 32.06
C LEU A 865 -18.91 4.50 32.28
N GLY A 866 -20.06 4.77 32.90
CA GLY A 866 -20.45 6.12 33.31
C GLY A 866 -19.56 6.71 34.41
N THR A 867 -19.06 5.88 35.32
CA THR A 867 -18.12 6.29 36.38
C THR A 867 -16.79 6.70 35.77
N ASP A 868 -16.21 5.87 34.89
CA ASP A 868 -14.95 6.17 34.21
C ASP A 868 -15.04 7.47 33.39
N GLN A 869 -16.13 7.66 32.63
CA GLN A 869 -16.36 8.90 31.84
C GLN A 869 -16.50 10.16 32.70
N THR A 870 -17.14 10.03 33.86
CA THR A 870 -17.37 11.17 34.78
C THR A 870 -16.06 11.55 35.48
N THR A 871 -15.29 10.56 35.92
CA THR A 871 -13.94 10.75 36.50
C THR A 871 -12.99 11.40 35.49
N ASP A 872 -12.97 10.93 34.24
CA ASP A 872 -12.14 11.52 33.17
C ASP A 872 -12.48 12.99 32.90
N LYS A 873 -13.76 13.36 32.89
CA LYS A 873 -14.20 14.75 32.74
C LYS A 873 -13.71 15.60 33.92
N LEU A 874 -13.84 15.08 35.13
CA LEU A 874 -13.44 15.77 36.35
C LEU A 874 -11.92 16.01 36.39
N ILE A 875 -11.13 15.00 36.03
CA ILE A 875 -9.66 15.11 35.87
C ILE A 875 -9.30 16.18 34.82
N ARG A 876 -9.93 16.14 33.64
CA ARG A 876 -9.65 17.11 32.56
C ARG A 876 -9.98 18.55 32.96
N THR A 877 -11.08 18.77 33.65
CA THR A 877 -11.51 20.11 34.08
C THR A 877 -10.59 20.69 35.15
N ILE A 878 -10.12 19.86 36.10
CA ILE A 878 -9.13 20.28 37.10
C ILE A 878 -7.76 20.53 36.44
N ARG A 879 -7.29 19.63 35.57
CA ARG A 879 -5.98 19.74 34.89
C ARG A 879 -5.83 21.00 34.05
N LYS A 880 -6.91 21.46 33.39
CA LYS A 880 -6.89 22.69 32.59
C LYS A 880 -6.66 23.96 33.43
N SER A 881 -6.98 23.90 34.72
CA SER A 881 -7.07 25.08 35.59
C SER A 881 -5.95 25.16 36.63
N ILE A 882 -5.26 24.04 36.91
CA ILE A 882 -4.24 23.93 37.95
C ILE A 882 -2.91 23.47 37.33
N SER A 883 -1.81 24.14 37.66
CA SER A 883 -0.48 23.75 37.17
C SER A 883 0.10 22.56 37.94
N LYS A 884 1.03 21.82 37.32
CA LYS A 884 1.74 20.69 37.97
C LYS A 884 2.35 21.08 39.31
N LYS A 885 2.99 22.24 39.40
CA LYS A 885 3.62 22.76 40.63
C LYS A 885 2.60 22.96 41.76
N THR A 886 1.39 23.42 41.43
CA THR A 886 0.32 23.57 42.42
C THR A 886 -0.25 22.22 42.85
N LEU A 887 -0.40 21.26 41.92
CA LEU A 887 -0.81 19.90 42.24
C LEU A 887 0.17 19.20 43.18
N GLU A 888 1.48 19.37 42.98
CA GLU A 888 2.53 18.86 43.89
C GLU A 888 2.41 19.44 45.30
N LEU A 889 2.01 20.71 45.45
CA LEU A 889 1.79 21.32 46.76
C LEU A 889 0.48 20.84 47.41
N LEU A 890 -0.59 20.68 46.63
CA LEU A 890 -1.87 20.13 47.11
C LEU A 890 -1.74 18.68 47.58
N THR A 891 -0.83 17.93 46.95
CA THR A 891 -0.58 16.52 47.23
C THR A 891 0.70 16.29 48.03
N GLU A 892 1.22 17.29 48.77
CA GLU A 892 2.52 17.23 49.49
C GLU A 892 2.69 15.94 50.32
N ARG A 893 1.62 15.46 50.96
CA ARG A 893 1.63 14.23 51.78
C ARG A 893 1.85 12.94 50.98
N HIS A 894 1.53 12.93 49.69
CA HIS A 894 1.71 11.81 48.78
C HIS A 894 2.95 11.93 47.90
N ASN A 895 3.66 13.08 47.90
CA ASN A 895 4.80 13.32 47.02
C ASN A 895 5.89 12.23 47.10
N PRO A 896 6.39 11.83 48.29
CA PRO A 896 7.45 10.82 48.37
C PRO A 896 7.04 9.48 47.72
N MET A 897 5.78 9.12 47.90
CA MET A 897 5.18 7.88 47.41
C MET A 897 4.94 7.92 45.89
N ILE A 898 4.45 9.05 45.37
CA ILE A 898 4.27 9.27 43.93
C ILE A 898 5.64 9.27 43.22
N ASN A 899 6.61 10.02 43.75
CA ASN A 899 7.94 10.13 43.18
C ASN A 899 8.64 8.77 43.14
N TRP A 900 8.59 8.02 44.25
CA TRP A 900 9.11 6.66 44.31
C TRP A 900 8.47 5.76 43.25
N PHE A 901 7.13 5.71 43.18
CA PHE A 901 6.42 4.77 42.31
C PHE A 901 6.65 5.07 40.83
N PHE A 902 6.60 6.34 40.43
CA PHE A 902 6.83 6.78 39.05
C PHE A 902 8.31 6.72 38.63
N ALA A 903 9.24 6.71 39.59
CA ALA A 903 10.65 6.41 39.33
C ALA A 903 10.87 4.90 39.18
N ALA A 904 10.32 4.11 40.09
CA ALA A 904 10.59 2.69 40.26
C ALA A 904 10.00 1.81 39.16
N PHE A 905 8.73 2.03 38.80
CA PHE A 905 8.06 1.20 37.79
C PHE A 905 8.32 1.69 36.35
N PRO A 906 8.33 0.79 35.35
CA PRO A 906 8.64 1.13 33.96
C PRO A 906 7.59 2.06 33.32
N ASN A 907 8.03 2.94 32.41
CA ASN A 907 7.12 3.83 31.67
C ASN A 907 6.04 3.04 30.91
N ARG A 908 6.36 1.84 30.39
CA ARG A 908 5.39 0.94 29.73
C ARG A 908 4.21 0.60 30.64
N PHE A 909 4.45 0.29 31.91
CA PHE A 909 3.40 0.01 32.88
C PHE A 909 2.62 1.28 33.23
N LEU A 910 3.35 2.36 33.56
CA LEU A 910 2.75 3.63 33.97
C LEU A 910 1.79 4.13 32.88
N LEU A 911 2.28 4.31 31.66
CA LEU A 911 1.50 4.79 30.51
C LEU A 911 0.39 3.83 30.06
N SER A 912 0.40 2.58 30.55
CA SER A 912 -0.64 1.58 30.28
C SER A 912 -1.76 1.50 31.32
N SER A 913 -1.62 2.23 32.41
CA SER A 913 -2.52 2.13 33.56
C SER A 913 -3.32 3.43 33.70
N PRO A 914 -4.63 3.33 33.95
CA PRO A 914 -5.44 4.52 34.21
C PRO A 914 -5.07 5.16 35.56
N PRO A 915 -5.37 6.46 35.76
CA PRO A 915 -5.03 7.20 36.97
C PRO A 915 -5.53 6.56 38.28
N ASP A 916 -6.73 5.99 38.26
CA ASP A 916 -7.37 5.32 39.40
C ASP A 916 -6.61 4.04 39.81
N MET A 917 -6.23 3.21 38.83
CA MET A 917 -5.43 2.01 39.06
C MET A 917 -4.03 2.38 39.58
N LEU A 918 -3.44 3.48 39.10
CA LEU A 918 -2.16 3.98 39.61
C LEU A 918 -2.30 4.48 41.06
N ALA A 919 -3.37 5.18 41.39
CA ALA A 919 -3.69 5.63 42.75
C ALA A 919 -3.90 4.45 43.72
N GLU A 920 -4.60 3.40 43.29
CA GLU A 920 -4.75 2.17 44.07
C GLU A 920 -3.41 1.47 44.29
N ASN A 921 -2.62 1.29 43.23
CA ASN A 921 -1.30 0.68 43.31
C ASN A 921 -0.38 1.42 44.25
N LEU A 922 -0.35 2.76 44.15
CA LEU A 922 0.38 3.60 45.09
C LEU A 922 0.07 3.15 46.52
N SER A 923 -1.22 3.09 46.89
CA SER A 923 -1.64 2.73 48.26
C SER A 923 -1.14 1.38 48.76
N ILE A 924 -0.95 0.41 47.87
CA ILE A 924 -0.47 -0.95 48.19
C ILE A 924 1.03 -0.94 48.52
N PHE A 925 1.81 -0.08 47.87
CA PHE A 925 3.26 0.02 48.04
C PHE A 925 3.70 1.16 48.97
N ASN A 926 2.93 1.42 50.03
CA ASN A 926 3.21 2.49 51.01
C ASN A 926 4.15 2.09 52.17
N GLN A 927 4.51 0.81 52.28
CA GLN A 927 5.30 0.22 53.37
C GLN A 927 6.47 -0.61 52.82
N LEU A 928 7.53 0.08 52.40
CA LEU A 928 8.69 -0.56 51.75
C LEU A 928 9.61 -1.33 52.72
N ASP A 929 9.38 -1.24 54.03
CA ASP A 929 10.03 -2.08 55.04
C ASP A 929 9.62 -3.56 54.93
N ARG A 930 8.50 -3.84 54.25
CA ARG A 930 8.07 -5.22 53.98
C ARG A 930 9.03 -5.89 52.98
N PRO A 931 9.57 -7.07 53.31
CA PRO A 931 10.62 -7.70 52.47
C PRO A 931 10.15 -8.18 51.09
N ALA A 932 8.84 -8.34 50.91
CA ALA A 932 8.24 -8.51 49.59
C ALA A 932 6.80 -7.99 49.63
N ILE A 933 6.39 -7.31 48.55
CA ILE A 933 5.05 -6.81 48.28
C ILE A 933 4.68 -7.23 46.86
N VAL A 934 3.51 -7.82 46.68
CA VAL A 934 3.01 -8.22 45.36
C VAL A 934 1.66 -7.55 45.13
N ASN A 935 1.43 -7.03 43.92
CA ASN A 935 0.09 -6.69 43.45
C ASN A 935 -0.24 -7.41 42.13
N VAL A 936 -1.52 -7.74 41.96
CA VAL A 936 -2.07 -8.44 40.81
C VAL A 936 -2.84 -7.45 39.94
N ILE A 937 -2.47 -7.37 38.66
CA ILE A 937 -3.16 -6.56 37.65
C ILE A 937 -4.10 -7.47 36.88
N THR A 938 -5.37 -7.10 36.79
CA THR A 938 -6.38 -7.83 36.03
C THR A 938 -6.85 -7.05 34.81
N ASN A 939 -7.33 -7.75 33.79
CA ASN A 939 -7.99 -7.12 32.64
C ASN A 939 -9.47 -6.80 32.92
N ALA A 940 -10.17 -6.17 31.97
CA ALA A 940 -11.59 -5.80 32.13
C ALA A 940 -12.54 -6.98 32.41
N ARG A 941 -12.11 -8.23 32.14
CA ARG A 941 -12.85 -9.46 32.43
C ARG A 941 -12.45 -10.11 33.75
N GLY A 942 -11.57 -9.48 34.54
CA GLY A 942 -11.08 -9.97 35.83
C GLY A 942 -10.02 -11.07 35.73
N LYS A 943 -9.50 -11.41 34.54
CA LYS A 943 -8.40 -12.38 34.38
C LYS A 943 -7.05 -11.70 34.69
N LEU A 944 -6.10 -12.47 35.24
CA LEU A 944 -4.72 -12.03 35.45
C LEU A 944 -4.11 -11.51 34.14
N ASN A 945 -3.49 -10.34 34.19
CA ASN A 945 -2.82 -9.68 33.06
C ASN A 945 -1.37 -9.31 33.40
N GLY A 946 -1.08 -9.01 34.67
CA GLY A 946 0.26 -8.63 35.09
C GLY A 946 0.49 -8.75 36.59
N LEU A 947 1.76 -8.70 37.00
CA LEU A 947 2.20 -8.65 38.39
C LEU A 947 3.16 -7.48 38.60
N LEU A 948 2.96 -6.78 39.71
CA LEU A 948 3.93 -5.84 40.27
C LEU A 948 4.56 -6.49 41.50
N ILE A 949 5.88 -6.60 41.52
CA ILE A 949 6.60 -7.21 42.64
C ILE A 949 7.66 -6.23 43.12
N TYR A 950 7.63 -5.90 44.41
CA TYR A 950 8.72 -5.24 45.12
C TYR A 950 9.34 -6.26 46.08
N VAL A 951 10.67 -6.36 46.09
CA VAL A 951 11.38 -7.32 46.95
C VAL A 951 12.75 -6.79 47.37
N HIS A 952 13.14 -7.04 48.62
CA HIS A 952 14.49 -6.73 49.10
C HIS A 952 15.51 -7.68 48.49
N ASP A 953 16.74 -7.19 48.30
CA ASP A 953 17.84 -8.02 47.83
C ASP A 953 18.16 -9.14 48.85
N GLN A 954 18.24 -10.37 48.35
CA GLN A 954 18.52 -11.58 49.11
C GLN A 954 19.25 -12.58 48.20
N PRO A 955 19.99 -13.57 48.75
CA PRO A 955 20.64 -14.58 47.93
C PRO A 955 19.66 -15.25 46.96
N GLN A 956 20.04 -15.32 45.68
CA GLN A 956 19.27 -15.95 44.60
C GLN A 956 17.84 -15.38 44.42
N ILE A 957 17.62 -14.09 44.71
CA ILE A 957 16.27 -13.52 44.72
C ILE A 957 15.55 -13.61 43.37
N HIS A 958 16.26 -13.36 42.27
CA HIS A 958 15.72 -13.49 40.91
C HIS A 958 15.32 -14.94 40.61
N SER A 959 16.16 -15.90 41.00
CA SER A 959 15.91 -17.34 40.89
C SER A 959 14.70 -17.78 41.73
N ARG A 960 14.54 -17.25 42.94
CA ARG A 960 13.40 -17.52 43.83
C ARG A 960 12.07 -17.03 43.28
N ILE A 961 12.07 -15.85 42.65
CA ILE A 961 10.88 -15.32 41.98
C ILE A 961 10.54 -16.19 40.77
N ALA A 962 11.50 -16.45 39.87
CA ALA A 962 11.29 -17.28 38.69
C ALA A 962 10.74 -18.67 39.05
N TYR A 963 11.30 -19.29 40.10
CA TYR A 963 10.82 -20.56 40.63
C TYR A 963 9.42 -20.48 41.24
N THR A 964 9.13 -19.43 42.02
CA THR A 964 7.81 -19.24 42.66
C THR A 964 6.71 -19.04 41.62
N LEU A 965 6.96 -18.26 40.56
CA LEU A 965 6.01 -18.06 39.47
C LEU A 965 5.72 -19.39 38.76
N LYS A 966 6.76 -20.21 38.53
CA LYS A 966 6.59 -21.53 37.94
C LYS A 966 5.78 -22.49 38.82
N LEU A 967 6.01 -22.53 40.13
CA LEU A 967 5.22 -23.34 41.08
C LEU A 967 3.74 -22.96 41.10
N LYS A 968 3.45 -21.68 40.81
CA LYS A 968 2.08 -21.17 40.69
C LYS A 968 1.54 -21.23 39.27
N HIS A 969 2.23 -21.92 38.36
CA HIS A 969 1.80 -22.13 36.98
C HIS A 969 1.63 -20.82 36.19
N ILE A 970 2.43 -19.80 36.54
CA ILE A 970 2.45 -18.47 35.93
C ILE A 970 3.60 -18.39 34.91
N ASN A 971 3.26 -18.10 33.66
CA ASN A 971 4.21 -17.89 32.58
C ASN A 971 4.53 -16.39 32.43
N ILE A 972 5.77 -16.08 32.06
CA ILE A 972 6.24 -14.70 31.86
C ILE A 972 6.22 -14.42 30.35
N GLU A 973 5.38 -13.49 29.91
CA GLU A 973 5.34 -13.07 28.49
C GLU A 973 6.37 -11.97 28.22
N SER A 974 6.48 -11.03 29.15
CA SER A 974 7.52 -10.01 29.14
C SER A 974 7.75 -9.49 30.55
N ALA A 975 8.96 -8.99 30.80
CA ALA A 975 9.30 -8.39 32.08
C ALA A 975 10.20 -7.18 31.91
N LYS A 976 10.07 -6.24 32.84
CA LYS A 976 11.08 -5.23 33.10
C LYS A 976 11.40 -5.24 34.59
N ILE A 977 12.68 -5.39 34.89
CA ILE A 977 13.22 -5.44 36.26
C ILE A 977 14.07 -4.22 36.45
N ASN A 978 13.81 -3.46 37.51
CA ASN A 978 14.59 -2.28 37.87
C ASN A 978 15.14 -2.43 39.29
N GLN A 979 16.42 -2.11 39.47
CA GLN A 979 17.07 -2.05 40.79
C GLN A 979 16.85 -0.69 41.44
N ILE A 980 16.59 -0.73 42.75
CA ILE A 980 16.48 0.43 43.62
C ILE A 980 17.62 0.39 44.62
N GLN A 981 18.33 1.51 44.75
CA GLN A 981 19.34 1.73 45.75
C GLN A 981 18.82 2.74 46.78
N PHE A 982 18.68 2.31 48.03
CA PHE A 982 18.29 3.18 49.14
C PHE A 982 19.50 3.92 49.70
N ALA A 983 19.26 5.06 50.34
CA ALA A 983 20.30 5.86 50.96
C ALA A 983 20.99 5.15 52.14
N SER A 984 20.34 4.12 52.71
CA SER A 984 20.91 3.19 53.72
C SER A 984 21.96 2.23 53.16
N GLY A 985 22.09 2.14 51.83
CA GLY A 985 22.93 1.14 51.15
C GLY A 985 22.23 -0.19 50.89
N GLN A 986 21.00 -0.36 51.37
CA GLN A 986 20.15 -1.52 51.03
C GLN A 986 19.71 -1.46 49.55
N VAL A 987 19.50 -2.63 48.98
CA VAL A 987 19.06 -2.81 47.59
C VAL A 987 17.71 -3.52 47.56
N ALA A 988 16.86 -3.12 46.63
CA ALA A 988 15.62 -3.82 46.30
C ALA A 988 15.40 -3.87 44.80
N PHE A 989 14.46 -4.68 44.37
CA PHE A 989 14.08 -4.83 42.97
C PHE A 989 12.58 -4.63 42.77
N CYS A 990 12.23 -3.88 41.74
CA CYS A 990 10.87 -3.74 41.24
C CYS A 990 10.71 -4.49 39.93
N TYR A 991 9.71 -5.36 39.86
CA TYR A 991 9.35 -6.11 38.66
C TYR A 991 8.00 -5.64 38.17
N TYR A 992 7.93 -5.36 36.87
CA TYR A 992 6.68 -5.41 36.13
C TYR A 992 6.73 -6.63 35.22
N LEU A 993 5.83 -7.58 35.49
CA LEU A 993 5.70 -8.81 34.73
C LEU A 993 4.36 -8.80 34.00
N LYS A 994 4.37 -8.95 32.68
CA LYS A 994 3.17 -9.34 31.94
C LYS A 994 3.11 -10.87 31.94
N VAL A 995 2.00 -11.42 32.40
CA VAL A 995 1.93 -12.85 32.73
C VAL A 995 0.62 -13.48 32.29
N SER A 996 0.69 -14.78 32.03
CA SER A 996 -0.46 -15.65 31.76
C SER A 996 -0.46 -16.84 32.72
N VAL A 997 -1.63 -17.45 32.93
CA VAL A 997 -1.80 -18.63 33.80
C VAL A 997 -2.13 -19.82 32.91
N SER A 998 -1.51 -20.97 33.19
CA SER A 998 -1.69 -22.18 32.38
C SER A 998 -2.96 -22.99 32.71
N GLU A 999 -3.69 -22.65 33.77
CA GLU A 999 -4.96 -23.29 34.17
C GLU A 999 -6.02 -22.24 34.52
N GLU A 1000 -7.26 -22.40 34.03
CA GLU A 1000 -8.31 -21.36 34.09
C GLU A 1000 -8.89 -21.09 35.50
N ASP A 1001 -8.66 -21.96 36.49
CA ASP A 1001 -9.31 -21.90 37.82
C ASP A 1001 -8.40 -21.44 38.98
N ASN A 1002 -7.13 -21.08 38.72
CA ASN A 1002 -6.21 -20.69 39.79
C ASN A 1002 -6.35 -19.20 40.16
N VAL A 1003 -7.08 -18.92 41.25
CA VAL A 1003 -7.12 -17.58 41.86
C VAL A 1003 -5.78 -17.29 42.53
N ILE A 1004 -5.09 -16.24 42.07
CA ILE A 1004 -3.78 -15.84 42.61
C ILE A 1004 -3.96 -14.79 43.70
N PHE A 1005 -3.61 -15.16 44.93
CA PHE A 1005 -3.62 -14.25 46.06
C PHE A 1005 -2.24 -13.59 46.25
N PRO A 1006 -2.15 -12.24 46.24
CA PRO A 1006 -0.86 -11.56 46.35
C PRO A 1006 -0.06 -11.91 47.62
N ARG A 1007 -0.74 -12.05 48.77
CA ARG A 1007 -0.10 -12.44 50.04
C ARG A 1007 0.48 -13.85 50.01
N GLU A 1008 -0.09 -14.77 49.23
CA GLU A 1008 0.50 -16.10 49.07
C GLU A 1008 1.81 -16.03 48.28
N LEU A 1009 1.82 -15.28 47.17
CA LEU A 1009 3.02 -15.06 46.37
C LEU A 1009 4.14 -14.40 47.19
N GLU A 1010 3.82 -13.38 47.99
CA GLU A 1010 4.79 -12.75 48.89
C GLU A 1010 5.43 -13.75 49.87
N ASN A 1011 4.63 -14.66 50.42
CA ASN A 1011 5.12 -15.68 51.35
C ASN A 1011 5.95 -16.76 50.65
N SER A 1012 5.55 -17.16 49.44
CA SER A 1012 6.30 -18.13 48.62
C SER A 1012 7.65 -17.57 48.19
N ILE A 1013 7.72 -16.32 47.72
CA ILE A 1013 8.99 -15.66 47.39
C ILE A 1013 9.94 -15.65 48.60
N LYS A 1014 9.41 -15.42 49.81
CA LYS A 1014 10.19 -15.39 51.07
C LYS A 1014 10.62 -16.74 51.60
N ARG A 1015 9.87 -17.81 51.34
CA ARG A 1015 10.09 -19.13 51.98
C ARG A 1015 10.67 -20.18 51.06
N ASN A 1016 10.44 -20.07 49.76
CA ASN A 1016 10.93 -21.05 48.80
C ASN A 1016 12.43 -20.84 48.57
N ASN A 1017 13.18 -21.94 48.63
CA ASN A 1017 14.55 -22.01 48.14
C ASN A 1017 14.52 -22.77 46.81
N PRO A 1018 15.18 -22.25 45.76
CA PRO A 1018 15.18 -22.91 44.47
C PRO A 1018 16.10 -24.15 44.58
N PRO A 1019 15.63 -25.31 44.12
CA PRO A 1019 16.43 -26.54 44.15
C PRO A 1019 17.57 -26.50 43.10
N PRO A 1020 18.65 -27.26 43.29
CA PRO A 1020 19.70 -27.37 42.28
C PRO A 1020 19.17 -28.06 41.02
N LEU A 1021 19.55 -27.55 39.84
CA LEU A 1021 19.18 -28.14 38.55
C LEU A 1021 19.94 -29.46 38.34
N ASN A 1022 19.23 -30.59 38.32
CA ASN A 1022 19.81 -31.90 38.00
C ASN A 1022 20.01 -32.04 36.48
N LEU A 1023 21.26 -32.16 36.03
CA LEU A 1023 21.61 -32.34 34.62
C LEU A 1023 21.69 -33.84 34.27
N ASN A 1024 20.66 -34.38 33.62
CA ASN A 1024 20.74 -35.74 33.06
C ASN A 1024 21.52 -35.71 31.74
N SER A 1025 22.70 -36.34 31.73
CA SER A 1025 23.66 -36.31 30.62
C SER A 1025 23.27 -37.13 29.38
N GLN A 1026 22.15 -37.88 29.41
CA GLN A 1026 21.81 -38.86 28.36
C GLN A 1026 20.60 -38.52 27.48
N THR A 1027 19.89 -37.41 27.72
CA THR A 1027 18.69 -37.04 26.93
C THR A 1027 18.61 -35.53 26.73
N PHE A 1028 19.35 -35.01 25.74
CA PHE A 1028 19.08 -33.66 25.21
C PHE A 1028 17.85 -33.74 24.31
N LEU A 1029 16.72 -33.21 24.77
CA LEU A 1029 15.45 -33.20 24.01
C LEU A 1029 15.33 -32.00 23.06
N TYR A 1030 16.14 -30.95 23.26
CA TYR A 1030 16.07 -29.69 22.52
C TYR A 1030 17.41 -29.37 21.83
N ASN A 1031 17.36 -28.98 20.55
CA ASN A 1031 18.52 -28.51 19.80
C ASN A 1031 18.57 -26.97 19.78
N THR A 1032 18.56 -26.37 20.98
CA THR A 1032 18.44 -24.93 21.17
C THR A 1032 19.62 -24.20 20.52
N LYS A 1033 19.36 -23.41 19.47
CA LYS A 1033 20.31 -22.42 18.95
C LYS A 1033 20.40 -21.28 19.97
N LEU A 1034 21.51 -21.23 20.71
CA LEU A 1034 21.83 -20.13 21.63
C LEU A 1034 22.71 -19.10 20.91
N HIS A 1035 22.26 -17.85 20.86
CA HIS A 1035 23.07 -16.73 20.43
C HIS A 1035 23.25 -15.75 21.59
N LEU A 1036 24.49 -15.40 21.89
CA LEU A 1036 24.86 -14.54 23.00
C LEU A 1036 25.65 -13.35 22.46
N GLU A 1037 25.06 -12.16 22.56
CA GLU A 1037 25.65 -10.90 22.09
C GLU A 1037 26.03 -10.06 23.31
N TYR A 1038 27.30 -9.63 23.36
CA TYR A 1038 27.76 -8.60 24.30
C TYR A 1038 27.68 -7.25 23.61
N LEU A 1039 26.79 -6.39 24.09
CA LEU A 1039 26.54 -5.07 23.51
C LEU A 1039 27.08 -3.99 24.44
N GLU A 1040 27.82 -3.03 23.89
CA GLU A 1040 28.18 -1.81 24.62
C GLU A 1040 26.92 -1.01 24.98
N ASP A 1041 27.02 -0.22 26.06
CA ASP A 1041 25.89 0.55 26.57
C ASP A 1041 25.49 1.65 25.59
N ASP A 1042 24.20 1.71 25.26
CA ASP A 1042 23.59 2.78 24.47
C ASP A 1042 22.90 3.82 25.37
N LYS A 1043 23.32 3.93 26.64
CA LYS A 1043 22.75 4.81 27.69
C LYS A 1043 21.29 4.50 28.04
N LYS A 1044 20.80 3.30 27.77
CA LYS A 1044 19.41 2.89 28.11
C LYS A 1044 19.27 2.37 29.53
N GLY A 1045 20.37 2.01 30.18
CA GLY A 1045 20.38 1.46 31.54
C GLY A 1045 20.42 2.53 32.63
N TYR A 1046 19.61 2.37 33.68
CA TYR A 1046 19.54 3.29 34.81
C TYR A 1046 19.34 2.54 36.12
N ILE A 1047 19.76 3.15 37.23
CA ILE A 1047 19.40 2.74 38.59
C ILE A 1047 18.41 3.74 39.18
N ILE A 1048 17.51 3.27 40.04
CA ILE A 1048 16.68 4.17 40.84
C ILE A 1048 17.39 4.44 42.15
N SER A 1049 17.72 5.69 42.43
CA SER A 1049 18.43 6.07 43.65
C SER A 1049 17.60 6.99 44.52
N GLU A 1050 17.63 6.75 45.83
CA GLU A 1050 17.10 7.66 46.84
C GLU A 1050 18.10 8.82 47.05
N LEU A 1051 17.68 10.05 46.74
CA LEU A 1051 18.56 11.23 46.75
C LEU A 1051 18.60 11.97 48.09
N ASN A 1052 17.51 11.95 48.86
CA ASN A 1052 17.36 12.75 50.09
C ASN A 1052 17.08 11.86 51.31
N ASN A 1053 18.02 11.84 52.26
CA ASN A 1053 17.98 10.95 53.42
C ASN A 1053 17.47 11.68 54.68
N LYS A 1054 16.21 11.46 55.02
CA LYS A 1054 15.62 11.76 56.33
C LYS A 1054 14.82 10.59 56.89
N SER A 1055 14.99 9.37 56.35
CA SER A 1055 14.35 8.19 56.93
C SER A 1055 15.09 7.81 58.21
N SER A 1056 14.33 7.38 59.22
CA SER A 1056 14.88 6.97 60.52
C SER A 1056 15.28 5.48 60.56
N GLY A 1057 15.23 4.77 59.43
CA GLY A 1057 15.52 3.34 59.32
C GLY A 1057 15.97 2.91 57.91
N ASP A 1058 16.26 1.61 57.76
CA ASP A 1058 16.86 1.04 56.55
C ASP A 1058 16.00 1.18 55.28
N PHE A 1059 14.67 1.32 55.44
CA PHE A 1059 13.68 1.54 54.38
C PHE A 1059 12.69 2.66 54.78
N PRO A 1060 12.16 3.45 53.83
CA PRO A 1060 11.24 4.55 54.12
C PRO A 1060 9.85 4.06 54.54
N LEU A 1061 9.25 4.76 55.52
CA LEU A 1061 7.93 4.47 56.08
C LEU A 1061 6.99 5.67 55.96
N TRP A 1062 6.03 5.61 55.03
CA TRP A 1062 5.07 6.67 54.78
C TRP A 1062 3.76 6.41 55.54
N ASN A 1063 3.72 6.79 56.82
CA ASN A 1063 2.52 6.67 57.67
C ASN A 1063 1.91 8.06 57.99
N SER A 1064 0.70 8.09 58.54
CA SER A 1064 -0.04 9.32 58.83
C SER A 1064 0.60 10.25 59.89
N LYS A 1065 1.73 9.87 60.50
CA LYS A 1065 2.42 10.60 61.59
C LYS A 1065 3.89 10.97 61.29
N SER A 1066 4.56 10.34 60.32
CA SER A 1066 5.93 10.66 59.90
C SER A 1066 6.02 11.03 58.41
N LEU A 1067 6.64 12.19 58.13
CA LEU A 1067 6.89 12.69 56.77
C LEU A 1067 8.37 12.49 56.44
N ASP A 1068 8.76 11.26 56.12
CA ASP A 1068 10.06 11.01 55.50
C ASP A 1068 10.06 11.70 54.13
N LYS A 1069 10.77 12.84 54.04
CA LYS A 1069 10.94 13.60 52.79
C LYS A 1069 12.04 12.94 51.96
N THR A 1070 11.70 11.81 51.34
CA THR A 1070 12.57 11.05 50.45
C THR A 1070 12.18 11.32 49.00
N ASP A 1071 13.18 11.30 48.12
CA ASP A 1071 12.99 11.55 46.69
C ASP A 1071 13.76 10.52 45.88
N PHE A 1072 13.18 10.06 44.79
CA PHE A 1072 13.73 8.98 43.96
C PHE A 1072 13.86 9.47 42.53
N SER A 1073 15.03 9.24 41.94
CA SER A 1073 15.26 9.56 40.54
C SER A 1073 15.93 8.38 39.82
N ARG A 1074 15.74 8.35 38.50
CA ARG A 1074 16.50 7.45 37.62
C ARG A 1074 17.84 8.12 37.33
N LEU A 1075 18.93 7.46 37.67
CA LEU A 1075 20.29 7.89 37.38
C LEU A 1075 20.89 6.96 36.33
N ASP A 1076 21.37 7.54 35.24
CA ASP A 1076 22.06 6.80 34.18
C ASP A 1076 23.31 6.14 34.75
N LYS A 1077 23.52 4.87 34.39
CA LYS A 1077 24.67 4.10 34.84
C LYS A 1077 25.17 3.23 33.71
N ASN A 1078 26.49 3.25 33.49
CA ASN A 1078 27.12 2.46 32.45
C ASN A 1078 27.04 0.97 32.82
N PHE A 1079 26.33 0.20 32.00
CA PHE A 1079 26.19 -1.25 32.13
C PHE A 1079 26.71 -1.96 30.89
N LEU A 1080 27.18 -3.19 31.05
CA LEU A 1080 27.34 -4.09 29.91
C LEU A 1080 26.03 -4.84 29.70
N ARG A 1081 25.56 -4.91 28.45
CA ARG A 1081 24.36 -5.65 28.09
C ARG A 1081 24.73 -7.02 27.54
N ILE A 1082 24.07 -8.03 28.08
CA ILE A 1082 24.15 -9.40 27.60
C ILE A 1082 22.78 -9.73 27.02
N LYS A 1083 22.71 -9.77 25.69
CA LYS A 1083 21.50 -10.18 24.98
C LYS A 1083 21.60 -11.67 24.70
N ILE A 1084 20.70 -12.43 25.29
CA ILE A 1084 20.59 -13.87 25.17
C ILE A 1084 19.38 -14.17 24.28
N THR A 1085 19.63 -14.70 23.09
CA THR A 1085 18.60 -15.21 22.19
C THR A 1085 18.62 -16.73 22.24
N ALA A 1086 17.52 -17.33 22.69
CA ALA A 1086 17.38 -18.78 22.80
C ALA A 1086 15.98 -19.21 22.36
N GLU A 1087 15.81 -20.50 22.01
CA GLU A 1087 14.47 -21.04 21.84
C GLU A 1087 13.76 -21.15 23.20
N ASP A 1088 12.46 -20.88 23.23
CA ASP A 1088 11.65 -21.00 24.44
C ASP A 1088 11.64 -22.44 24.95
N ALA A 1089 11.78 -22.58 26.27
CA ALA A 1089 11.93 -23.87 26.93
C ALA A 1089 11.38 -23.80 28.36
N PRO A 1090 10.97 -24.94 28.95
CA PRO A 1090 10.54 -24.98 30.34
C PRO A 1090 11.59 -24.37 31.26
N MET A 1091 11.15 -23.41 32.08
CA MET A 1091 11.98 -22.71 33.06
C MET A 1091 13.13 -21.89 32.44
N VAL A 1092 13.07 -21.51 31.17
CA VAL A 1092 14.11 -20.75 30.46
C VAL A 1092 14.62 -19.53 31.24
N TYR A 1093 13.71 -18.71 31.78
CA TYR A 1093 14.08 -17.54 32.59
C TYR A 1093 14.78 -17.94 33.91
N TYR A 1094 14.26 -18.95 34.62
CA TYR A 1094 14.91 -19.47 35.84
C TYR A 1094 16.30 -20.04 35.53
N LYS A 1095 16.45 -20.77 34.44
CA LYS A 1095 17.71 -21.34 33.97
C LYS A 1095 18.74 -20.26 33.63
N MET A 1096 18.33 -19.20 32.93
CA MET A 1096 19.20 -18.05 32.61
C MET A 1096 19.67 -17.35 33.88
N VAL A 1097 18.73 -17.00 34.77
CA VAL A 1097 19.05 -16.31 36.03
C VAL A 1097 19.90 -17.19 36.97
N ASN A 1098 19.62 -18.49 37.05
CA ASN A 1098 20.40 -19.43 37.85
C ASN A 1098 21.84 -19.57 37.32
N ALA A 1099 22.06 -19.44 36.00
CA ALA A 1099 23.41 -19.40 35.44
C ALA A 1099 24.19 -18.15 35.90
N PHE A 1100 23.51 -16.99 36.02
CA PHE A 1100 24.11 -15.78 36.60
C PHE A 1100 24.42 -15.96 38.09
N ASP A 1101 23.52 -16.59 38.85
CA ASP A 1101 23.74 -16.91 40.26
C ASP A 1101 24.92 -17.89 40.45
N HIS A 1102 25.10 -18.86 39.55
CA HIS A 1102 26.18 -19.85 39.61
C HIS A 1102 27.58 -19.22 39.56
N VAL A 1103 27.72 -18.15 38.76
CA VAL A 1103 28.98 -17.41 38.61
C VAL A 1103 29.06 -16.18 39.53
N ASN A 1104 28.10 -16.01 40.45
CA ASN A 1104 27.99 -14.89 41.38
C ASN A 1104 28.00 -13.51 40.70
N VAL A 1105 27.27 -13.36 39.59
CA VAL A 1105 27.13 -12.08 38.87
C VAL A 1105 25.72 -11.51 39.07
N PRO A 1106 25.58 -10.38 39.79
CA PRO A 1106 24.27 -9.81 40.10
C PRO A 1106 23.66 -9.07 38.89
N ILE A 1107 22.43 -9.43 38.54
CA ILE A 1107 21.64 -8.75 37.51
C ILE A 1107 21.17 -7.39 38.05
N GLN A 1108 21.54 -6.30 37.37
CA GLN A 1108 21.20 -4.93 37.79
C GLN A 1108 19.85 -4.50 37.19
N GLN A 1109 19.61 -4.88 35.94
CA GLN A 1109 18.37 -4.61 35.22
C GLN A 1109 18.14 -5.76 34.23
N ALA A 1110 16.88 -6.03 33.88
CA ALA A 1110 16.59 -6.95 32.78
C ALA A 1110 15.38 -6.49 31.98
N VAL A 1111 15.41 -6.77 30.68
CA VAL A 1111 14.28 -6.72 29.77
C VAL A 1111 14.07 -8.12 29.24
N ILE A 1112 12.93 -8.73 29.57
CA ILE A 1112 12.59 -10.08 29.17
C ILE A 1112 11.51 -9.96 28.11
N SER A 1113 11.73 -10.59 26.96
CA SER A 1113 10.81 -10.51 25.82
C SER A 1113 10.77 -11.84 25.08
N THR A 1114 9.59 -12.42 24.99
CA THR A 1114 9.36 -13.61 24.17
C THR A 1114 8.73 -13.20 22.85
N ILE A 1115 9.41 -13.45 21.73
CA ILE A 1115 8.95 -13.21 20.37
C ILE A 1115 8.79 -14.55 19.68
N GLY A 1116 7.55 -15.01 19.58
CA GLY A 1116 7.31 -16.35 19.10
C GLY A 1116 8.10 -17.39 19.92
N HIS A 1117 8.71 -18.40 19.27
CA HIS A 1117 9.56 -19.42 19.92
C HIS A 1117 10.92 -18.92 20.39
N GLN A 1118 11.20 -17.62 20.28
CA GLN A 1118 12.48 -17.06 20.68
C GLN A 1118 12.30 -16.20 21.93
N VAL A 1119 13.06 -16.54 22.95
CA VAL A 1119 13.26 -15.69 24.13
C VAL A 1119 14.45 -14.79 23.82
N ILE A 1120 14.22 -13.48 23.84
CA ILE A 1120 15.22 -12.45 23.63
C ILE A 1120 15.33 -11.63 24.91
N ASP A 1121 16.19 -12.11 25.80
CA ASP A 1121 16.36 -11.51 27.12
C ASP A 1121 17.63 -10.68 27.16
N THR A 1122 17.50 -9.43 27.60
CA THR A 1122 18.62 -8.51 27.76
C THR A 1122 18.87 -8.27 29.24
N PHE A 1123 20.01 -8.72 29.73
CA PHE A 1123 20.47 -8.55 31.10
C PHE A 1123 21.54 -7.47 31.19
N TYR A 1124 21.43 -6.58 32.17
CA TYR A 1124 22.37 -5.50 32.42
C TYR A 1124 23.21 -5.88 33.64
N ILE A 1125 24.52 -5.91 33.45
CA ILE A 1125 25.50 -6.21 34.50
C ILE A 1125 26.51 -5.07 34.64
N LEU A 1126 27.22 -5.03 35.77
CA LEU A 1126 28.33 -4.10 35.92
C LEU A 1126 29.49 -4.49 34.99
N PRO A 1127 30.16 -3.54 34.33
CA PRO A 1127 31.32 -3.84 33.49
C PRO A 1127 32.43 -4.60 34.24
N SER A 1128 32.58 -4.36 35.55
CA SER A 1128 33.53 -5.07 36.42
C SER A 1128 33.23 -6.55 36.62
N ASP A 1129 31.99 -6.99 36.35
CA ASP A 1129 31.58 -8.40 36.47
C ASP A 1129 31.73 -9.15 35.13
N HIS A 1130 32.08 -8.47 34.05
CA HIS A 1130 32.28 -9.09 32.74
C HIS A 1130 33.38 -10.16 32.75
N GLU A 1131 34.52 -9.89 33.43
CA GLU A 1131 35.63 -10.85 33.54
C GLU A 1131 35.23 -12.13 34.28
N LYS A 1132 34.26 -12.06 35.21
CA LYS A 1132 33.74 -13.25 35.91
C LYS A 1132 32.93 -14.15 34.99
N ILE A 1133 32.25 -13.58 33.99
CA ILE A 1133 31.48 -14.34 32.99
C ILE A 1133 32.43 -14.95 31.95
N VAL A 1134 33.35 -14.16 31.41
CA VAL A 1134 34.28 -14.61 30.36
C VAL A 1134 35.30 -15.63 30.92
N GLY A 1135 35.68 -15.53 32.20
CA GLY A 1135 36.61 -16.43 32.86
C GLY A 1135 35.99 -17.68 33.50
N SER A 1136 34.68 -17.88 33.40
CA SER A 1136 33.96 -19.03 33.95
C SER A 1136 33.36 -19.91 32.85
N ASP A 1137 32.72 -21.01 33.25
CA ASP A 1137 31.96 -21.90 32.37
C ASP A 1137 30.55 -21.38 32.06
N PHE A 1138 30.28 -20.07 32.21
CA PHE A 1138 28.94 -19.48 32.08
C PHE A 1138 28.21 -19.86 30.79
N GLU A 1139 28.84 -19.68 29.62
CA GLU A 1139 28.20 -19.99 28.33
C GLU A 1139 27.98 -21.50 28.15
N GLU A 1140 28.92 -22.33 28.62
CA GLU A 1140 28.83 -23.78 28.52
C GLU A 1140 27.76 -24.34 29.48
N SER A 1141 27.74 -23.85 30.72
CA SER A 1141 26.73 -24.12 31.74
C SER A 1141 25.34 -23.69 31.26
N LEU A 1142 25.20 -22.49 30.70
CA LEU A 1142 23.94 -22.00 30.14
C LEU A 1142 23.46 -22.88 28.98
N LYS A 1143 24.35 -23.26 28.05
CA LYS A 1143 24.02 -24.19 26.94
C LYS A 1143 23.58 -25.56 27.47
N GLN A 1144 24.28 -26.11 28.46
CA GLN A 1144 23.95 -27.41 29.05
C GLN A 1144 22.58 -27.38 29.76
N VAL A 1145 22.35 -26.35 30.56
CA VAL A 1145 21.10 -26.17 31.33
C VAL A 1145 19.90 -25.92 30.41
N LEU A 1146 20.06 -25.11 29.35
CA LEU A 1146 18.98 -24.86 28.38
C LEU A 1146 18.62 -26.11 27.55
N ARG A 1147 19.60 -26.96 27.21
CA ARG A 1147 19.36 -28.21 26.46
C ARG A 1147 18.83 -29.37 27.32
N SER A 1148 18.98 -29.29 28.64
CA SER A 1148 18.53 -30.32 29.58
C SER A 1148 17.01 -30.23 29.84
N PRO A 1149 16.26 -31.34 29.77
CA PRO A 1149 14.91 -31.42 30.32
C PRO A 1149 15.04 -31.51 31.85
N SER A 1150 15.31 -30.37 32.47
CA SER A 1150 15.49 -30.28 33.92
C SER A 1150 14.15 -30.59 34.61
N GLU A 1151 14.01 -31.77 35.18
CA GLU A 1151 13.07 -32.01 36.27
C GLU A 1151 13.65 -31.30 37.51
N ILE A 1152 12.88 -30.36 38.06
CA ILE A 1152 13.19 -29.73 39.35
C ILE A 1152 12.87 -30.71 40.48
#